data_AF-A0A9N9SD64-F1
#
_entry.id   AF-A0A9N9SD64-F1
#
_cell.length_a   1.000
_cell.length_b   1.000
_cell.length_c   1.000
_cell.angle_alpha   90.00
_cell.angle_beta   90.00
_cell.angle_gamma   90.00
#
_symmetry.space_group_name_H-M   'P 1'
#
loop_
_entity.id
_entity.type
_entity.pdbx_description
1 polymer ?
#
loop_
_entity_poly.entity_id
_entity_poly.type
_entity_poly.pdbx_seq_one_letter_code
_entity_poly.pdbx_strand_id
1 'polypeptide(L)'
;MIMQWRTFSKMNFPLFITCLLPFITSAGILSPTSGRRGNIRERSTSNYGIKKEDLESAVTFAYHTTNMSERLEDNIKGRVGISNGSPSFGLNIAYRSEDRAIERGRKALIAARATVQLANMFCMSYKLNYDDCLAAINKFSLKDSSLKSVCDHSEKNCSSEEYQNMYRSPEGSCNNVKKSSLGESFTGYTRLLAPDYSDNINTVRRARNKDALPNARTVGSTIIDEIRFTNDRLTLAVIQWGQFLEHDLSRFAFPVMYHYNISFDCCDRDGRNLAPRYLHPLCMAVGVPSDNEYTFASGLSCISYARSLPAVGNDCRFGWINQLNQATHFLDGSQVYGVTFEKTSELRSYTDGMLKMHQIGEKHFLPSSENPSENCQVETKNAACFTAGDPRVNQHPRLTVMHTIWAREHNRIAEKLREMNEHWDDEKLFQETRRIVVAEMQHITYNDWVPKILGEKKLQNAGKTYQESVDPTVSNSFATAAIRSLHSMFSDHFRLLDEDRNNADSPSINYRGHFNNPGIILKVDVFDSLIRGLASESIGNVDARSQKLPNESFTDENFGYDTLTLDIQRSRDHGLPSYNAYRKHCGLKMASSMQNFADHMTSANAELLANLYDSPDDVDLIVGGLMETPQPGSLVGPTFACLITDQLLRTRQGDRFFYTNQNQPKPFSSTQLREIEKVSLARIFCDNSDSIKMMQQDVFVKISRSNDLVDCNSDIIPRMNLMPWQDT
;
A
#
# COMPACT_ATOMS: atom_id res chain seq x y z
N MET A 1 27.18 45.28 -46.28
CA MET A 1 28.37 45.10 -45.42
C MET A 1 28.39 43.64 -45.00
N ILE A 2 29.07 42.68 -45.66
CA ILE A 2 30.53 42.51 -45.86
C ILE A 2 31.24 42.70 -44.50
N MET A 3 31.79 41.69 -43.80
CA MET A 3 32.99 40.86 -44.10
C MET A 3 33.09 39.73 -43.04
N GLN A 4 33.23 38.43 -43.36
CA GLN A 4 34.47 37.60 -43.51
C GLN A 4 35.39 37.52 -42.27
N TRP A 5 35.54 36.37 -41.57
CA TRP A 5 36.37 35.15 -41.83
C TRP A 5 37.79 35.18 -41.20
N ARG A 6 38.25 33.99 -40.75
CA ARG A 6 39.64 33.49 -40.47
C ARG A 6 40.18 33.53 -39.02
N THR A 7 41.02 32.61 -38.50
CA THR A 7 41.43 31.20 -38.77
C THR A 7 42.30 30.71 -37.57
N PHE A 8 42.36 29.39 -37.39
CA PHE A 8 43.32 28.55 -36.64
C PHE A 8 44.79 29.04 -36.48
N SER A 9 45.46 28.74 -35.34
CA SER A 9 46.50 27.66 -35.21
C SER A 9 47.40 27.74 -33.93
N LYS A 10 47.75 26.55 -33.39
CA LYS A 10 48.98 26.11 -32.67
C LYS A 10 49.23 26.32 -31.14
N MET A 11 49.12 25.17 -30.43
CA MET A 11 50.09 24.48 -29.52
C MET A 11 50.88 25.25 -28.43
N ASN A 12 50.72 24.84 -27.16
CA ASN A 12 51.71 24.03 -26.40
C ASN A 12 51.23 23.62 -24.99
N PHE A 13 51.48 22.35 -24.64
CA PHE A 13 51.32 21.72 -23.31
C PHE A 13 52.50 22.08 -22.37
N PRO A 14 52.34 21.98 -21.04
CA PRO A 14 52.92 20.80 -20.37
C PRO A 14 52.04 20.16 -19.28
N LEU A 15 52.39 18.90 -19.00
CA LEU A 15 51.78 17.91 -18.14
C LEU A 15 51.64 18.34 -16.66
N PHE A 16 50.53 17.96 -16.02
CA PHE A 16 50.57 17.40 -14.66
C PHE A 16 49.50 16.30 -14.50
N ILE A 17 49.94 15.21 -13.89
CA ILE A 17 49.33 13.88 -13.80
C ILE A 17 48.10 13.89 -12.88
N THR A 18 46.97 13.35 -13.35
CA THR A 18 45.85 12.90 -12.49
C THR A 18 45.40 11.51 -12.90
N CYS A 19 45.33 10.61 -11.92
CA CYS A 19 44.92 9.22 -12.07
C CYS A 19 43.41 9.11 -12.38
N LEU A 20 43.14 8.24 -13.35
CA LEU A 20 41.83 7.77 -13.82
C LEU A 20 41.09 6.93 -12.78
N LEU A 21 39.76 7.11 -12.72
CA LEU A 21 38.78 6.03 -12.51
C LEU A 21 37.56 6.35 -13.41
N PRO A 22 37.27 5.57 -14.47
CA PRO A 22 36.21 5.90 -15.39
C PRO A 22 34.86 5.31 -14.96
N PHE A 23 33.84 6.17 -14.97
CA PHE A 23 32.48 5.79 -15.32
C PHE A 23 32.51 5.08 -16.68
N ILE A 24 32.16 3.80 -16.73
CA ILE A 24 31.83 3.13 -17.99
C ILE A 24 30.39 2.63 -17.89
N THR A 25 29.51 3.40 -18.52
CA THR A 25 28.25 2.93 -19.10
C THR A 25 28.58 1.98 -20.24
N SER A 26 28.31 0.68 -20.09
CA SER A 26 28.39 -0.27 -21.20
C SER A 26 27.03 -0.42 -21.86
N ALA A 27 26.74 0.47 -22.81
CA ALA A 27 25.88 0.15 -23.94
C ALA A 27 26.66 -0.82 -24.84
N GLY A 28 26.27 -2.08 -24.84
CA GLY A 28 26.85 -3.15 -25.64
C GLY A 28 25.78 -3.85 -26.47
N ILE A 29 25.81 -3.57 -27.77
CA ILE A 29 24.98 -4.12 -28.85
C ILE A 29 25.08 -5.66 -28.87
N LEU A 30 23.94 -6.36 -29.03
CA LEU A 30 23.76 -7.57 -29.85
C LEU A 30 22.29 -8.05 -29.82
N SER A 31 21.65 -8.11 -30.99
CA SER A 31 20.30 -8.61 -31.24
C SER A 31 20.18 -10.13 -31.00
N PRO A 32 19.04 -10.67 -30.55
CA PRO A 32 18.68 -12.06 -30.76
C PRO A 32 17.77 -12.19 -31.99
N THR A 33 18.30 -12.82 -33.04
CA THR A 33 17.48 -13.36 -34.13
C THR A 33 16.64 -14.54 -33.61
N SER A 34 15.43 -14.66 -34.14
CA SER A 34 14.48 -15.75 -33.87
C SER A 34 15.12 -17.12 -34.12
N GLY A 35 15.50 -17.83 -33.06
CA GLY A 35 16.07 -19.18 -33.10
C GLY A 35 15.09 -20.24 -32.57
N ARG A 36 14.82 -21.26 -33.38
CA ARG A 36 14.01 -22.45 -33.08
C ARG A 36 14.34 -23.06 -31.71
N ARG A 37 13.29 -23.49 -30.98
CA ARG A 37 13.38 -24.39 -29.81
C ARG A 37 14.13 -25.68 -30.21
N GLY A 38 15.42 -25.74 -29.93
CA GLY A 38 16.22 -26.96 -30.02
C GLY A 38 16.32 -27.61 -28.64
N ASN A 39 15.99 -28.90 -28.58
CA ASN A 39 16.21 -29.76 -27.41
C ASN A 39 17.68 -29.71 -26.97
N ILE A 40 17.97 -29.02 -25.87
CA ILE A 40 19.25 -29.15 -25.18
C ILE A 40 19.09 -30.27 -24.16
N ARG A 41 19.82 -31.36 -24.42
CA ARG A 41 20.04 -32.50 -23.53
C ARG A 41 20.37 -32.03 -22.12
N GLU A 42 19.83 -32.74 -21.13
CA GLU A 42 20.24 -32.73 -19.72
C GLU A 42 21.77 -32.75 -19.58
N ARG A 43 22.39 -31.57 -19.52
CA ARG A 43 23.64 -31.42 -18.79
C ARG A 43 23.24 -31.36 -17.34
N SER A 44 23.67 -32.39 -16.59
CA SER A 44 23.74 -32.38 -15.12
C SER A 44 23.98 -30.96 -14.61
N THR A 45 22.97 -30.42 -13.93
CA THR A 45 22.89 -29.07 -13.36
C THR A 45 23.72 -28.95 -12.08
N SER A 46 24.90 -29.59 -12.05
CA SER A 46 25.91 -29.36 -11.03
C SER A 46 26.25 -27.86 -11.04
N ASN A 47 26.17 -27.19 -9.88
CA ASN A 47 26.46 -25.77 -9.63
C ASN A 47 27.33 -25.16 -10.74
N TYR A 48 26.91 -24.05 -11.34
CA TYR A 48 27.65 -23.30 -12.39
C TYR A 48 28.99 -22.71 -11.89
N GLY A 49 29.76 -23.46 -11.10
CA GLY A 49 31.02 -23.06 -10.53
C GLY A 49 30.94 -22.06 -9.37
N ILE A 50 29.76 -21.54 -9.01
CA ILE A 50 29.60 -20.61 -7.88
C ILE A 50 29.92 -21.36 -6.58
N LYS A 51 30.97 -20.89 -5.89
CA LYS A 51 31.43 -21.41 -4.60
C LYS A 51 31.03 -20.47 -3.47
N LYS A 52 31.20 -20.94 -2.24
CA LYS A 52 30.93 -20.13 -1.04
C LYS A 52 31.78 -18.85 -1.00
N GLU A 53 33.03 -18.93 -1.46
CA GLU A 53 33.94 -17.77 -1.51
C GLU A 53 33.42 -16.68 -2.45
N ASP A 54 32.72 -17.06 -3.52
CA ASP A 54 32.11 -16.13 -4.47
C ASP A 54 30.92 -15.39 -3.84
N LEU A 55 30.11 -16.10 -3.04
CA LEU A 55 29.03 -15.49 -2.26
C LEU A 55 29.59 -14.44 -1.30
N GLU A 56 30.62 -14.78 -0.54
CA GLU A 56 31.24 -13.84 0.40
C GLU A 56 31.92 -12.66 -0.31
N SER A 57 32.53 -12.89 -1.47
CA SER A 57 33.10 -11.82 -2.29
C SER A 57 32.03 -10.83 -2.73
N ALA A 58 30.88 -11.31 -3.21
CA ALA A 58 29.77 -10.46 -3.61
C ALA A 58 29.15 -9.70 -2.44
N VAL A 59 29.02 -10.34 -1.27
CA VAL A 59 28.54 -9.67 -0.05
C VAL A 59 29.51 -8.59 0.41
N THR A 60 30.82 -8.88 0.41
CA THR A 60 31.87 -7.90 0.75
C THR A 60 31.82 -6.70 -0.19
N PHE A 61 31.65 -6.94 -1.50
CA PHE A 61 31.46 -5.87 -2.48
C PHE A 61 30.20 -5.04 -2.22
N ALA A 62 29.09 -5.69 -1.85
CA ALA A 62 27.84 -5.01 -1.51
C ALA A 62 28.00 -4.09 -0.29
N TYR A 63 28.69 -4.53 0.77
CA TYR A 63 29.01 -3.67 1.91
C TYR A 63 29.94 -2.52 1.51
N HIS A 64 31.01 -2.81 0.75
CA HIS A 64 31.96 -1.81 0.31
C HIS A 64 31.29 -0.69 -0.50
N THR A 65 30.48 -1.05 -1.51
CA THR A 65 29.74 -0.07 -2.33
C THR A 65 28.71 0.71 -1.54
N THR A 66 28.14 0.12 -0.49
CA THR A 66 27.24 0.82 0.43
C THR A 66 27.98 1.84 1.26
N ASN A 67 29.10 1.46 1.88
CA ASN A 67 29.90 2.40 2.67
C ASN A 67 30.46 3.54 1.81
N MET A 68 30.80 3.29 0.55
CA MET A 68 31.20 4.35 -0.38
C MET A 68 30.11 5.40 -0.65
N SER A 69 28.82 5.08 -0.43
CA SER A 69 27.74 6.06 -0.59
C SER A 69 27.66 7.06 0.56
N GLU A 70 28.38 6.87 1.67
CA GLU A 70 28.45 7.82 2.78
C GLU A 70 28.90 9.19 2.31
N ARG A 71 29.97 9.25 1.50
CA ARG A 71 30.48 10.52 0.95
C ARG A 71 29.44 11.23 0.08
N LEU A 72 28.62 10.47 -0.66
CA LEU A 72 27.53 11.05 -1.44
C LEU A 72 26.45 11.61 -0.50
N GLU A 73 26.00 10.80 0.46
CA GLU A 73 25.00 11.20 1.45
C GLU A 73 25.44 12.45 2.24
N ASP A 74 26.71 12.54 2.63
CA ASP A 74 27.31 13.71 3.25
C ASP A 74 27.16 14.98 2.43
N ASN A 75 27.37 14.88 1.12
CA ASN A 75 27.29 16.03 0.21
C ASN A 75 25.84 16.47 -0.05
N ILE A 76 24.87 15.58 0.11
CA ILE A 76 23.47 15.83 -0.26
C ILE A 76 22.55 16.03 0.95
N LYS A 77 22.87 15.53 2.15
CA LYS A 77 21.99 15.56 3.34
C LYS A 77 21.47 16.96 3.71
N GLY A 78 22.26 18.00 3.48
CA GLY A 78 21.83 19.40 3.71
C GLY A 78 21.07 20.05 2.56
N ARG A 79 20.91 19.37 1.41
CA ARG A 79 20.34 19.92 0.16
C ARG A 79 19.06 19.24 -0.27
N VAL A 80 18.94 17.94 -0.04
CA VAL A 80 17.80 17.12 -0.50
C VAL A 80 16.92 16.65 0.64
N GLY A 81 16.99 17.29 1.81
CA GLY A 81 16.06 16.98 2.90
C GLY A 81 14.62 17.35 2.52
N ILE A 82 13.67 16.56 2.99
CA ILE A 82 12.24 16.81 2.74
C ILE A 82 11.82 18.09 3.47
N SER A 83 11.22 19.02 2.72
CA SER A 83 10.80 20.32 3.26
C SER A 83 9.44 20.20 3.96
N ASN A 84 9.33 20.71 5.19
CA ASN A 84 8.06 20.68 5.94
C ASN A 84 6.94 21.36 5.15
N GLY A 85 5.72 20.82 5.21
CA GLY A 85 4.55 21.33 4.49
C GLY A 85 4.51 20.99 3.00
N SER A 86 5.62 20.58 2.38
CA SER A 86 5.66 20.22 0.94
C SER A 86 4.84 18.97 0.60
N PRO A 87 4.49 18.76 -0.68
CA PRO A 87 3.86 17.51 -1.14
C PRO A 87 4.66 16.25 -0.77
N SER A 88 5.98 16.32 -0.87
CA SER A 88 6.90 15.25 -0.46
C SER A 88 6.80 14.93 1.03
N PHE A 89 6.62 15.95 1.86
CA PHE A 89 6.42 15.79 3.30
C PHE A 89 5.10 15.10 3.61
N GLY A 90 4.02 15.49 2.92
CA GLY A 90 2.73 14.82 3.05
C GLY A 90 2.78 13.33 2.67
N LEU A 91 3.46 13.01 1.55
CA LEU A 91 3.68 11.62 1.15
C LEU A 91 4.62 10.87 2.11
N ASN A 92 5.61 11.55 2.67
CA ASN A 92 6.50 10.97 3.68
C ASN A 92 5.73 10.58 4.93
N ILE A 93 4.82 11.41 5.47
CA ILE A 93 4.00 11.06 6.64
C ILE A 93 3.31 9.71 6.44
N ALA A 94 2.71 9.49 5.26
CA ALA A 94 1.96 8.28 4.96
C ALA A 94 2.82 7.00 4.93
N TYR A 95 4.06 7.10 4.47
CA TYR A 95 4.92 5.93 4.19
C TYR A 95 6.29 5.99 4.88
N ARG A 96 6.44 6.88 5.88
CA ARG A 96 7.63 6.99 6.72
C ARG A 96 7.92 5.61 7.30
N SER A 97 9.19 5.24 7.26
CA SER A 97 9.61 3.93 7.76
C SER A 97 9.83 3.97 9.27
N GLU A 98 9.33 2.96 9.95
CA GLU A 98 9.67 2.70 11.35
C GLU A 98 11.09 2.11 11.44
N ASP A 99 11.72 2.23 12.61
CA ASP A 99 13.12 1.82 12.79
C ASP A 99 13.36 0.35 12.40
N ARG A 100 12.40 -0.53 12.73
CA ARG A 100 12.45 -1.94 12.35
C ARG A 100 12.34 -2.16 10.84
N ALA A 101 11.54 -1.36 10.14
CA ALA A 101 11.45 -1.37 8.68
C ALA A 101 12.78 -0.92 8.05
N ILE A 102 13.40 0.13 8.61
CA ILE A 102 14.70 0.64 8.16
C ILE A 102 15.79 -0.42 8.36
N GLU A 103 15.84 -1.06 9.53
CA GLU A 103 16.83 -2.10 9.83
C GLU A 103 16.71 -3.29 8.87
N ARG A 104 15.50 -3.86 8.73
CA ARG A 104 15.24 -5.00 7.82
C ARG A 104 15.48 -4.61 6.36
N GLY A 105 15.05 -3.41 5.97
CA GLY A 105 15.21 -2.88 4.62
C GLY A 105 16.67 -2.65 4.23
N ARG A 106 17.51 -2.14 5.14
CA ARG A 106 18.96 -1.98 4.92
C ARG A 106 19.65 -3.33 4.68
N LYS A 107 19.35 -4.32 5.52
CA LYS A 107 19.83 -5.69 5.38
C LYS A 107 19.42 -6.31 4.03
N ALA A 108 18.16 -6.14 3.63
CA ALA A 108 17.66 -6.60 2.34
C ALA A 108 18.29 -5.86 1.15
N LEU A 109 18.63 -4.58 1.29
CA LEU A 109 19.32 -3.80 0.26
C LEU A 109 20.74 -4.33 0.01
N ILE A 110 21.46 -4.72 1.07
CA ILE A 110 22.78 -5.38 0.92
C ILE A 110 22.61 -6.72 0.18
N ALA A 111 21.61 -7.53 0.53
CA ALA A 111 21.34 -8.80 -0.15
C ALA A 111 21.02 -8.60 -1.65
N ALA A 112 20.25 -7.56 -1.99
CA ALA A 112 19.96 -7.20 -3.37
C ALA A 112 21.24 -6.81 -4.14
N ARG A 113 22.09 -5.96 -3.55
CA ARG A 113 23.37 -5.54 -4.14
C ARG A 113 24.32 -6.72 -4.34
N ALA A 114 24.38 -7.63 -3.37
CA ALA A 114 25.17 -8.85 -3.48
C ALA A 114 24.65 -9.75 -4.61
N THR A 115 23.33 -9.89 -4.76
CA THR A 115 22.72 -10.64 -5.86
C THR A 115 23.07 -10.05 -7.22
N VAL A 116 22.97 -8.72 -7.38
CA VAL A 116 23.38 -8.04 -8.63
C VAL A 116 24.85 -8.29 -8.93
N GLN A 117 25.72 -8.23 -7.91
CA GLN A 117 27.15 -8.50 -8.09
C GLN A 117 27.41 -9.96 -8.50
N LEU A 118 26.71 -10.93 -7.91
CA LEU A 118 26.79 -12.33 -8.34
C LEU A 118 26.35 -12.48 -9.80
N ALA A 119 25.24 -11.85 -10.20
CA ALA A 119 24.79 -11.88 -11.58
C ALA A 119 25.83 -11.29 -12.54
N ASN A 120 26.47 -10.19 -12.17
CA ASN A 120 27.53 -9.58 -12.97
C ASN A 120 28.78 -10.46 -13.08
N MET A 121 29.20 -11.11 -11.99
CA MET A 121 30.38 -11.98 -11.97
C MET A 121 30.17 -13.27 -12.78
N PHE A 122 28.99 -13.88 -12.69
CA PHE A 122 28.72 -15.22 -13.22
C PHE A 122 27.89 -15.22 -14.49
N CYS A 123 26.77 -14.50 -14.50
CA CYS A 123 25.83 -14.62 -15.60
C CYS A 123 26.35 -13.97 -16.88
N MET A 124 27.01 -12.82 -16.74
CA MET A 124 27.69 -12.18 -17.87
C MET A 124 28.89 -12.99 -18.38
N SER A 125 29.69 -13.57 -17.47
CA SER A 125 30.89 -14.34 -17.86
C SER A 125 30.55 -15.65 -18.57
N TYR A 126 29.48 -16.33 -18.15
CA TYR A 126 28.99 -17.56 -18.77
C TYR A 126 27.97 -17.33 -19.90
N LYS A 127 27.65 -16.07 -20.23
CA LYS A 127 26.63 -15.69 -21.23
C LYS A 127 25.29 -16.39 -21.00
N LEU A 128 24.92 -16.59 -19.74
CA LEU A 128 23.61 -17.12 -19.40
C LEU A 128 22.55 -16.08 -19.78
N ASN A 129 21.39 -16.54 -20.27
CA ASN A 129 20.24 -15.65 -20.29
C ASN A 129 19.82 -15.34 -18.84
N TYR A 130 19.06 -14.27 -18.65
CA TYR A 130 18.73 -13.79 -17.31
C TYR A 130 17.87 -14.78 -16.49
N ASP A 131 17.06 -15.63 -17.13
CA ASP A 131 16.23 -16.62 -16.43
C ASP A 131 17.08 -17.78 -15.90
N ASP A 132 17.99 -18.30 -16.73
CA ASP A 132 18.97 -19.32 -16.34
C ASP A 132 19.93 -18.80 -15.26
N CYS A 133 20.31 -17.53 -15.37
CA CYS A 133 21.13 -16.81 -14.39
C CYS A 133 20.47 -16.80 -13.01
N LEU A 134 19.22 -16.33 -12.93
CA LEU A 134 18.49 -16.29 -11.67
C LEU A 134 18.25 -17.68 -11.11
N ALA A 135 17.88 -18.65 -11.96
CA ALA A 135 17.70 -20.03 -11.53
C ALA A 135 18.99 -20.62 -10.94
N ALA A 136 20.16 -20.18 -11.41
CA ALA A 136 21.45 -20.55 -10.82
C ALA A 136 21.70 -19.86 -9.47
N ILE A 137 21.47 -18.55 -9.38
CA ILE A 137 21.73 -17.75 -8.16
C ILE A 137 20.76 -18.12 -7.03
N ASN A 138 19.47 -18.32 -7.35
CA ASN A 138 18.42 -18.64 -6.40
C ASN A 138 18.65 -19.98 -5.69
N LYS A 139 19.54 -20.86 -6.20
CA LYS A 139 19.93 -22.09 -5.49
C LYS A 139 20.65 -21.82 -4.16
N PHE A 140 21.30 -20.67 -4.00
CA PHE A 140 22.09 -20.34 -2.83
C PHE A 140 21.25 -19.62 -1.76
N SER A 141 21.38 -20.07 -0.51
CA SER A 141 20.74 -19.38 0.60
C SER A 141 21.60 -18.21 1.08
N LEU A 142 20.96 -17.12 1.50
CA LEU A 142 21.66 -16.04 2.21
C LEU A 142 22.32 -16.54 3.50
N LYS A 143 21.80 -17.64 4.07
CA LYS A 143 22.32 -18.31 5.27
C LYS A 143 23.70 -18.93 5.08
N ASP A 144 24.07 -19.21 3.83
CA ASP A 144 25.39 -19.75 3.48
C ASP A 144 26.46 -18.66 3.37
N SER A 145 26.12 -17.42 3.74
CA SER A 145 27.00 -16.25 3.67
C SER A 145 27.00 -15.45 4.97
N SER A 146 27.83 -14.41 5.05
CA SER A 146 27.78 -13.38 6.10
C SER A 146 26.45 -12.61 6.19
N LEU A 147 25.50 -12.83 5.26
CA LEU A 147 24.12 -12.32 5.33
C LEU A 147 23.14 -13.22 6.09
N LYS A 148 23.61 -14.26 6.81
CA LYS A 148 22.71 -15.14 7.59
C LYS A 148 21.75 -14.35 8.51
N SER A 149 22.22 -13.27 9.14
CA SER A 149 21.40 -12.47 10.06
C SER A 149 20.24 -11.73 9.41
N VAL A 150 20.22 -11.61 8.08
CA VAL A 150 19.07 -11.07 7.34
C VAL A 150 17.86 -12.00 7.48
N CYS A 151 18.10 -13.29 7.71
CA CYS A 151 17.09 -14.33 7.82
C CYS A 151 16.56 -14.58 9.24
N ASP A 152 17.16 -13.98 10.27
CA ASP A 152 16.86 -14.30 11.68
C ASP A 152 15.37 -14.17 12.01
N HIS A 153 14.69 -13.14 11.48
CA HIS A 153 13.25 -12.93 11.68
C HIS A 153 12.40 -14.07 11.13
N SER A 154 12.80 -14.66 9.99
CA SER A 154 12.09 -15.78 9.36
C SER A 154 12.30 -17.12 10.07
N GLU A 155 13.30 -17.21 10.95
CA GLU A 155 13.68 -18.42 11.69
C GLU A 155 13.18 -18.42 13.14
N LYS A 156 12.75 -17.27 13.66
CA LYS A 156 12.34 -17.14 15.05
C LYS A 156 11.04 -17.88 15.30
N ASN A 157 11.11 -19.13 15.76
CA ASN A 157 9.95 -19.87 16.22
C ASN A 157 9.39 -19.26 17.50
N CYS A 158 8.08 -19.30 17.64
CA CYS A 158 7.44 -18.93 18.89
C CYS A 158 7.61 -20.05 19.92
N SER A 159 7.60 -19.68 21.18
CA SER A 159 7.49 -20.61 22.31
C SER A 159 6.14 -21.33 22.30
N SER A 160 6.06 -22.45 23.02
CA SER A 160 4.80 -23.18 23.21
C SER A 160 3.71 -22.29 23.84
N GLU A 161 4.11 -21.40 24.75
CA GLU A 161 3.22 -20.44 25.41
C GLU A 161 2.65 -19.41 24.42
N GLU A 162 3.50 -18.86 23.54
CA GLU A 162 3.06 -17.92 22.49
C GLU A 162 2.09 -18.57 21.49
N TYR A 163 2.30 -19.84 21.14
CA TYR A 163 1.35 -20.56 20.27
C TYR A 163 0.01 -20.88 20.96
N GLN A 164 0.05 -21.12 22.26
CA GLN A 164 -1.14 -21.37 23.10
C GLN A 164 -1.83 -20.09 23.56
N ASN A 165 -1.25 -18.91 23.30
CA ASN A 165 -1.84 -17.63 23.68
C ASN A 165 -3.24 -17.50 23.06
N MET A 166 -4.20 -17.09 23.90
CA MET A 166 -5.60 -16.90 23.54
C MET A 166 -5.81 -15.75 22.56
N TYR A 167 -4.87 -14.81 22.51
CA TYR A 167 -4.98 -13.57 21.75
C TYR A 167 -3.87 -13.44 20.71
N ARG A 168 -4.18 -12.68 19.65
CA ARG A 168 -3.23 -12.36 18.58
C ARG A 168 -2.13 -11.45 19.11
N SER A 169 -0.89 -11.67 18.70
CA SER A 169 0.16 -10.67 18.92
C SER A 169 -0.15 -9.39 18.12
N PRO A 170 0.29 -8.21 18.59
CA PRO A 170 0.19 -6.96 17.82
C PRO A 170 0.90 -7.00 16.46
N GLU A 171 1.97 -7.79 16.37
CA GLU A 171 2.82 -7.87 15.18
C GLU A 171 2.33 -8.91 14.17
N GLY A 172 1.28 -9.69 14.49
CA GLY A 172 0.79 -10.79 13.66
C GLY A 172 1.62 -12.08 13.70
N SER A 173 2.73 -12.08 14.45
CA SER A 173 3.56 -13.27 14.69
C SER A 173 2.77 -14.40 15.38
N CYS A 174 3.26 -15.64 15.22
CA CYS A 174 2.70 -16.84 15.84
C CYS A 174 1.26 -17.20 15.39
N ASN A 175 0.74 -16.56 14.35
CA ASN A 175 -0.54 -16.94 13.76
C ASN A 175 -0.43 -18.35 13.14
N ASN A 176 0.58 -18.57 12.29
CA ASN A 176 0.86 -19.87 11.71
C ASN A 176 1.80 -20.69 12.61
N VAL A 177 1.36 -21.88 13.03
CA VAL A 177 2.08 -22.73 13.99
C VAL A 177 3.31 -23.44 13.39
N LYS A 178 3.43 -23.52 12.06
CA LYS A 178 4.61 -24.06 11.38
C LYS A 178 5.63 -22.99 10.98
N LYS A 179 5.16 -21.77 10.73
CA LYS A 179 5.98 -20.63 10.31
C LYS A 179 5.53 -19.39 11.05
N SER A 180 6.11 -19.15 12.22
CA SER A 180 5.78 -18.06 13.14
C SER A 180 5.75 -16.66 12.52
N SER A 181 6.63 -16.36 11.56
CA SER A 181 6.72 -15.06 10.90
C SER A 181 5.74 -14.89 9.72
N LEU A 182 4.98 -15.93 9.37
CA LEU A 182 4.08 -15.89 8.23
C LEU A 182 2.87 -14.99 8.53
N GLY A 183 2.86 -13.83 7.90
CA GLY A 183 1.86 -12.79 8.12
C GLY A 183 2.24 -11.73 9.16
N GLU A 184 3.46 -11.79 9.71
CA GLU A 184 4.01 -10.78 10.62
C GLU A 184 4.26 -9.45 9.91
N SER A 185 4.14 -8.33 10.64
CA SER A 185 4.56 -7.01 10.18
C SER A 185 6.07 -6.94 9.88
N PHE A 186 6.46 -5.93 9.10
CA PHE A 186 7.84 -5.71 8.65
C PHE A 186 8.44 -6.88 7.85
N THR A 187 7.59 -7.67 7.17
CA THR A 187 7.99 -8.75 6.27
C THR A 187 7.68 -8.40 4.81
N GLY A 188 8.16 -9.19 3.86
CA GLY A 188 7.90 -8.94 2.43
C GLY A 188 6.48 -9.28 2.01
N TYR A 189 5.94 -8.56 1.01
CA TYR A 189 4.72 -9.01 0.31
C TYR A 189 4.93 -10.38 -0.33
N THR A 190 3.86 -11.13 -0.62
CA THR A 190 3.98 -12.34 -1.46
C THR A 190 3.87 -12.00 -2.95
N ARG A 191 4.36 -12.88 -3.81
CA ARG A 191 4.40 -12.69 -5.26
C ARG A 191 3.52 -13.76 -5.93
N LEU A 192 2.40 -13.34 -6.54
CA LEU A 192 1.55 -14.25 -7.33
C LEU A 192 2.20 -14.63 -8.67
N LEU A 193 3.03 -13.74 -9.19
CA LEU A 193 3.87 -13.93 -10.38
C LEU A 193 5.30 -13.50 -10.03
N ALA A 194 6.28 -14.13 -10.67
CA ALA A 194 7.68 -13.68 -10.61
C ALA A 194 7.76 -12.20 -11.03
N PRO A 195 8.57 -11.37 -10.35
CA PRO A 195 8.67 -9.95 -10.68
C PRO A 195 9.25 -9.73 -12.06
N ASP A 196 8.84 -8.63 -12.69
CA ASP A 196 9.38 -8.16 -13.96
C ASP A 196 10.30 -6.97 -13.68
N TYR A 197 11.60 -7.25 -13.71
CA TYR A 197 12.69 -6.27 -13.63
C TYR A 197 13.57 -6.43 -14.87
N SER A 198 14.15 -5.36 -15.39
CA SER A 198 14.95 -5.44 -16.62
C SER A 198 16.26 -6.22 -16.48
N ASP A 199 16.77 -6.35 -15.26
CA ASP A 199 17.88 -7.23 -14.86
C ASP A 199 17.39 -8.49 -14.12
N ASN A 200 16.07 -8.70 -14.07
CA ASN A 200 15.35 -9.65 -13.25
C ASN A 200 15.67 -9.61 -11.73
N ILE A 201 16.35 -8.58 -11.22
CA ILE A 201 16.74 -8.49 -9.81
C ILE A 201 16.08 -7.29 -9.14
N ASN A 202 16.34 -6.08 -9.61
CA ASN A 202 15.82 -4.85 -9.00
C ASN A 202 15.70 -3.65 -9.94
N THR A 203 16.24 -3.71 -11.16
CA THR A 203 16.23 -2.59 -12.09
C THR A 203 14.86 -2.49 -12.74
N VAL A 204 14.25 -1.31 -12.70
CA VAL A 204 12.90 -1.06 -13.25
C VAL A 204 12.76 -1.66 -14.66
N ARG A 205 11.63 -2.31 -14.92
CA ARG A 205 11.36 -2.95 -16.21
C ARG A 205 11.35 -1.95 -17.36
N ARG A 206 11.65 -2.46 -18.55
CA ARG A 206 11.66 -1.73 -19.82
C ARG A 206 10.57 -2.25 -20.73
N ALA A 207 10.19 -1.46 -21.73
CA ALA A 207 9.28 -1.92 -22.76
C ALA A 207 9.87 -3.10 -23.54
N ARG A 208 9.04 -3.86 -24.26
CA ARG A 208 9.48 -5.04 -25.03
C ARG A 208 10.52 -4.69 -26.09
N ASN A 209 10.45 -3.51 -26.69
CA ASN A 209 11.45 -2.95 -27.61
C ASN A 209 12.76 -2.50 -26.93
N LYS A 210 12.87 -2.63 -25.60
CA LYS A 210 14.01 -2.24 -24.74
C LYS A 210 14.10 -0.75 -24.40
N ASP A 211 13.17 0.06 -24.89
CA ASP A 211 13.07 1.46 -24.51
C ASP A 211 12.51 1.62 -23.09
N ALA A 212 12.58 2.83 -22.56
CA ALA A 212 11.90 3.15 -21.31
C ALA A 212 10.38 3.00 -21.51
N LEU A 213 9.68 2.51 -20.49
CA LEU A 213 8.23 2.56 -20.49
C LEU A 213 7.74 4.02 -20.57
N PRO A 214 6.54 4.26 -21.09
CA PRO A 214 5.95 5.59 -21.17
C PRO A 214 5.98 6.29 -19.81
N ASN A 215 6.27 7.58 -19.80
CA ASN A 215 6.35 8.35 -18.57
C ASN A 215 5.05 8.22 -17.74
N ALA A 216 5.16 7.92 -16.44
CA ALA A 216 4.01 7.65 -15.59
C ALA A 216 3.02 8.82 -15.52
N ARG A 217 3.53 10.06 -15.52
CA ARG A 217 2.70 11.27 -15.56
C ARG A 217 2.00 11.43 -16.90
N THR A 218 2.70 11.21 -18.01
CA THR A 218 2.07 11.22 -19.34
C THR A 218 0.94 10.21 -19.42
N VAL A 219 1.16 8.97 -18.95
CA VAL A 219 0.10 7.95 -18.92
C VAL A 219 -1.07 8.42 -18.07
N GLY A 220 -0.83 8.82 -16.81
CA GLY A 220 -1.87 9.28 -15.89
C GLY A 220 -2.69 10.44 -16.45
N SER A 221 -2.04 11.49 -16.98
CA SER A 221 -2.74 12.66 -17.51
C SER A 221 -3.46 12.40 -18.83
N THR A 222 -3.05 11.39 -19.61
CA THR A 222 -3.69 11.07 -20.90
C THR A 222 -4.94 10.21 -20.71
N ILE A 223 -4.98 9.40 -19.66
CA ILE A 223 -6.11 8.49 -19.39
C ILE A 223 -7.22 9.08 -18.54
N ILE A 224 -6.94 10.18 -17.84
CA ILE A 224 -7.94 10.95 -17.10
C ILE A 224 -8.80 11.73 -18.10
N ASP A 225 -10.11 11.70 -17.92
CA ASP A 225 -11.09 12.49 -18.67
C ASP A 225 -11.86 13.36 -17.67
N GLU A 226 -12.44 14.49 -18.10
CA GLU A 226 -13.24 15.34 -17.20
C GLU A 226 -14.65 14.75 -16.93
N ILE A 227 -15.03 13.71 -17.67
CA ILE A 227 -16.36 13.09 -17.57
C ILE A 227 -16.41 12.17 -16.34
N ARG A 228 -17.11 12.63 -15.30
CA ARG A 228 -17.37 11.85 -14.09
C ARG A 228 -18.67 11.06 -14.21
N PHE A 229 -18.58 9.75 -13.99
CA PHE A 229 -19.73 8.88 -13.86
C PHE A 229 -19.98 8.56 -12.38
N THR A 230 -21.20 8.81 -11.91
CA THR A 230 -21.62 8.44 -10.56
C THR A 230 -22.28 7.08 -10.55
N ASN A 231 -22.08 6.34 -9.47
CA ASN A 231 -22.86 5.14 -9.18
C ASN A 231 -24.12 5.53 -8.40
N ASP A 232 -25.29 5.27 -8.97
CA ASP A 232 -26.56 5.66 -8.36
C ASP A 232 -27.05 4.69 -7.27
N ARG A 233 -26.32 3.58 -7.05
CA ARG A 233 -26.71 2.52 -6.11
C ARG A 233 -25.87 2.48 -4.84
N LEU A 234 -24.58 2.78 -4.92
CA LEU A 234 -23.62 2.61 -3.82
C LEU A 234 -23.13 3.94 -3.27
N THR A 235 -22.74 3.90 -2.00
CA THR A 235 -22.37 5.10 -1.23
C THR A 235 -20.86 5.18 -1.01
N LEU A 236 -20.37 6.34 -0.60
CA LEU A 236 -18.97 6.58 -0.28
C LEU A 236 -18.43 5.70 0.87
N ALA A 237 -19.30 5.10 1.69
CA ALA A 237 -18.90 4.11 2.68
C ALA A 237 -18.16 2.92 2.05
N VAL A 238 -18.49 2.56 0.80
CA VAL A 238 -17.84 1.45 0.08
C VAL A 238 -16.35 1.73 -0.11
N ILE A 239 -15.99 2.90 -0.63
CA ILE A 239 -14.58 3.25 -0.84
C ILE A 239 -13.87 3.55 0.49
N GLN A 240 -14.55 4.21 1.43
CA GLN A 240 -13.94 4.52 2.73
C GLN A 240 -13.59 3.26 3.52
N TRP A 241 -14.47 2.25 3.49
CA TRP A 241 -14.20 0.96 4.09
C TRP A 241 -13.05 0.25 3.39
N GLY A 242 -13.04 0.24 2.05
CA GLY A 242 -11.94 -0.35 1.27
C GLY A 242 -10.57 0.26 1.59
N GLN A 243 -10.49 1.60 1.72
CA GLN A 243 -9.28 2.28 2.16
C GLN A 243 -8.90 1.90 3.60
N PHE A 244 -9.87 1.88 4.52
CA PHE A 244 -9.62 1.53 5.92
C PHE A 244 -9.10 0.09 6.07
N LEU A 245 -9.59 -0.85 5.26
CA LEU A 245 -9.08 -2.22 5.19
C LEU A 245 -7.70 -2.32 4.54
N GLU A 246 -7.42 -1.54 3.49
CA GLU A 246 -6.09 -1.46 2.89
C GLU A 246 -5.06 -1.02 3.92
N HIS A 247 -5.45 -0.12 4.83
CA HIS A 247 -4.56 0.38 5.87
C HIS A 247 -4.23 -0.67 6.95
N ASP A 248 -5.11 -1.64 7.17
CA ASP A 248 -4.86 -2.81 8.03
C ASP A 248 -3.87 -3.80 7.40
N LEU A 249 -3.94 -3.95 6.07
CA LEU A 249 -3.23 -5.00 5.35
C LEU A 249 -1.90 -4.58 4.74
N SER A 250 -1.76 -3.32 4.32
CA SER A 250 -0.59 -2.90 3.55
C SER A 250 -0.12 -1.49 3.88
N ARG A 251 1.19 -1.38 4.05
CA ARG A 251 1.93 -0.11 4.16
C ARG A 251 3.36 -0.33 3.70
N PHE A 252 3.70 0.05 2.47
CA PHE A 252 5.10 0.00 2.05
C PHE A 252 5.96 1.02 2.82
N ALA A 253 7.27 0.85 2.77
CA ALA A 253 8.24 1.62 3.56
C ALA A 253 9.13 2.48 2.65
N PHE A 254 9.23 3.79 2.91
CA PHE A 254 10.16 4.65 2.20
C PHE A 254 11.61 4.57 2.71
N PRO A 255 12.60 4.77 1.84
CA PRO A 255 13.98 4.70 2.25
C PRO A 255 14.40 5.98 2.97
N VAL A 256 15.42 5.83 3.81
CA VAL A 256 16.19 6.92 4.39
C VAL A 256 17.64 6.80 3.93
N MET A 257 18.42 7.87 4.04
CA MET A 257 19.86 7.81 3.83
C MET A 257 20.47 6.74 4.74
N TYR A 258 21.34 5.90 4.18
CA TYR A 258 21.84 4.71 4.87
C TYR A 258 22.65 5.07 6.13
N HIS A 259 23.45 6.13 6.09
CA HIS A 259 24.37 6.51 7.17
C HIS A 259 23.79 7.54 8.12
N TYR A 260 22.78 8.31 7.68
CA TYR A 260 22.25 9.45 8.44
C TYR A 260 20.84 9.26 8.99
N ASN A 261 20.09 8.25 8.53
CA ASN A 261 18.69 8.05 8.89
C ASN A 261 17.78 9.25 8.55
N ILE A 262 18.15 10.02 7.52
CA ILE A 262 17.43 11.22 7.08
C ILE A 262 16.57 10.87 5.86
N SER A 263 15.30 11.26 5.88
CA SER A 263 14.42 11.20 4.70
C SER A 263 14.85 12.23 3.66
N PHE A 264 14.75 11.88 2.38
CA PHE A 264 15.25 12.72 1.28
C PHE A 264 14.25 12.83 0.12
N ASP A 265 14.40 13.92 -0.62
CA ASP A 265 13.70 14.22 -1.85
C ASP A 265 14.53 13.88 -3.10
N CYS A 266 13.82 13.58 -4.18
CA CYS A 266 14.39 13.28 -5.49
C CYS A 266 14.18 14.41 -6.51
N CYS A 267 13.52 15.49 -6.07
CA CYS A 267 13.40 16.76 -6.78
C CYS A 267 13.96 17.87 -5.87
N ASP A 268 14.21 19.06 -6.42
CA ASP A 268 14.43 20.23 -5.57
C ASP A 268 13.12 20.71 -4.96
N ARG A 269 13.20 21.75 -4.11
CA ARG A 269 12.06 22.30 -3.37
C ARG A 269 10.99 22.92 -4.26
N ASP A 270 11.35 23.33 -5.48
CA ASP A 270 10.43 23.91 -6.46
C ASP A 270 9.86 22.83 -7.40
N GLY A 271 10.11 21.54 -7.12
CA GLY A 271 9.68 20.44 -7.98
C GLY A 271 10.39 20.41 -9.33
N ARG A 272 11.68 20.78 -9.35
CA ARG A 272 12.56 20.64 -10.52
C ARG A 272 13.55 19.50 -10.36
N ASN A 273 14.10 19.07 -11.50
CA ASN A 273 15.06 17.98 -11.54
C ASN A 273 16.38 18.34 -10.82
N LEU A 274 16.83 17.46 -9.93
CA LEU A 274 18.14 17.56 -9.30
C LEU A 274 19.26 17.28 -10.31
N ALA A 275 20.39 17.98 -10.19
CA ALA A 275 21.59 17.61 -10.93
C ALA A 275 22.09 16.21 -10.49
N PRO A 276 22.71 15.41 -11.37
CA PRO A 276 23.08 14.02 -11.06
C PRO A 276 23.92 13.84 -9.78
N ARG A 277 24.77 14.79 -9.43
CA ARG A 277 25.58 14.77 -8.20
C ARG A 277 24.78 14.91 -6.89
N TYR A 278 23.51 15.33 -6.97
CA TYR A 278 22.61 15.47 -5.84
C TYR A 278 21.57 14.34 -5.78
N LEU A 279 21.55 13.44 -6.77
CA LEU A 279 20.58 12.38 -6.84
C LEU A 279 21.00 11.20 -5.95
N HIS A 280 20.17 10.85 -4.98
CA HIS A 280 20.39 9.64 -4.19
C HIS A 280 20.14 8.38 -5.06
N PRO A 281 20.90 7.27 -4.90
CA PRO A 281 20.75 6.08 -5.75
C PRO A 281 19.37 5.39 -5.69
N LEU A 282 18.58 5.67 -4.65
CA LEU A 282 17.21 5.17 -4.50
C LEU A 282 16.16 6.14 -5.06
N CYS A 283 16.56 7.21 -5.73
CA CYS A 283 15.63 8.10 -6.39
C CYS A 283 15.11 7.51 -7.70
N MET A 284 13.80 7.68 -7.90
CA MET A 284 13.09 7.25 -9.11
C MET A 284 11.98 8.26 -9.41
N ALA A 285 12.35 9.55 -9.38
CA ALA A 285 11.47 10.67 -9.63
C ALA A 285 10.75 10.57 -10.99
N VAL A 286 9.55 11.14 -11.07
CA VAL A 286 8.77 11.19 -12.31
C VAL A 286 9.03 12.53 -12.98
N GLY A 287 9.59 12.50 -14.19
CA GLY A 287 9.71 13.71 -15.00
C GLY A 287 8.35 14.23 -15.44
N VAL A 288 8.16 15.54 -15.43
CA VAL A 288 6.90 16.18 -15.83
C VAL A 288 7.11 16.86 -17.20
N PRO A 289 6.38 16.46 -18.26
CA PRO A 289 6.49 17.06 -19.59
C PRO A 289 6.05 18.53 -19.62
N SER A 290 6.73 19.36 -20.43
CA SER A 290 6.49 20.80 -20.53
C SER A 290 5.23 21.21 -21.30
N ASP A 291 4.65 20.29 -22.07
CA ASP A 291 3.45 20.47 -22.90
C ASP A 291 2.16 20.12 -22.17
N ASN A 292 2.24 19.72 -20.89
CA ASN A 292 1.09 19.34 -20.10
C ASN A 292 0.38 20.59 -19.54
N GLU A 293 -0.89 20.80 -19.86
CA GLU A 293 -1.69 21.98 -19.48
C GLU A 293 -1.68 22.26 -17.97
N TYR A 294 -1.57 21.21 -17.15
CA TYR A 294 -1.48 21.28 -15.68
C TYR A 294 -0.10 21.73 -15.14
N THR A 295 0.85 22.08 -16.01
CA THR A 295 2.23 22.48 -15.66
C THR A 295 2.51 23.96 -15.90
N PHE A 296 1.69 24.63 -16.73
CA PHE A 296 1.97 25.98 -17.22
C PHE A 296 1.93 27.04 -16.11
N ALA A 297 1.17 26.80 -15.04
CA ALA A 297 1.04 27.73 -13.92
C ALA A 297 2.18 27.64 -12.88
N SER A 298 2.90 26.51 -12.79
CA SER A 298 3.83 26.22 -11.66
C SER A 298 5.28 25.94 -12.06
N GLY A 299 5.60 25.72 -13.34
CA GLY A 299 6.98 25.43 -13.78
C GLY A 299 7.54 24.09 -13.26
N LEU A 300 6.65 23.19 -12.85
CA LEU A 300 6.96 21.86 -12.32
C LEU A 300 7.59 20.98 -13.42
N SER A 301 8.74 20.35 -13.13
CA SER A 301 9.42 19.43 -14.05
C SER A 301 9.76 18.06 -13.44
N CYS A 302 9.46 17.86 -12.16
CA CYS A 302 9.83 16.69 -11.38
C CYS A 302 8.81 16.44 -10.25
N ILE A 303 8.30 15.21 -10.13
CA ILE A 303 7.54 14.72 -8.98
C ILE A 303 8.45 13.78 -8.18
N SER A 304 8.65 14.10 -6.91
CA SER A 304 9.58 13.36 -6.05
C SER A 304 9.03 11.96 -5.77
N TYR A 305 9.88 10.96 -5.98
CA TYR A 305 9.57 9.57 -5.65
C TYR A 305 10.87 8.84 -5.30
N ALA A 306 10.90 8.23 -4.12
CA ALA A 306 11.97 7.35 -3.67
C ALA A 306 11.48 5.89 -3.66
N ARG A 307 12.34 4.98 -4.10
CA ARG A 307 12.04 3.54 -4.19
C ARG A 307 11.74 2.93 -2.83
N SER A 308 10.74 2.06 -2.75
CA SER A 308 10.38 1.34 -1.53
C SER A 308 11.55 0.54 -0.95
N LEU A 309 11.65 0.44 0.37
CA LEU A 309 12.62 -0.43 1.04
C LEU A 309 12.37 -1.89 0.64
N PRO A 310 13.43 -2.63 0.29
CA PRO A 310 13.30 -4.02 -0.08
C PRO A 310 13.06 -4.91 1.15
N ALA A 311 12.52 -6.08 0.92
CA ALA A 311 12.49 -7.20 1.85
C ALA A 311 13.10 -8.43 1.19
N VAL A 312 13.69 -9.31 2.00
CA VAL A 312 14.10 -10.63 1.56
C VAL A 312 12.88 -11.54 1.45
N GLY A 313 12.89 -12.45 0.47
CA GLY A 313 11.82 -13.45 0.32
C GLY A 313 11.76 -14.42 1.50
N ASN A 314 10.60 -15.04 1.71
CA ASN A 314 10.36 -16.01 2.79
C ASN A 314 11.25 -17.27 2.70
N ASP A 315 11.85 -17.52 1.54
CA ASP A 315 12.79 -18.61 1.27
C ASP A 315 14.25 -18.26 1.57
N CYS A 316 14.55 -16.99 1.86
CA CYS A 316 15.87 -16.53 2.30
C CYS A 316 17.01 -16.88 1.33
N ARG A 317 16.76 -16.66 0.03
CA ARG A 317 17.66 -16.95 -1.08
C ARG A 317 18.17 -15.66 -1.75
N PHE A 318 19.34 -15.76 -2.39
CA PHE A 318 19.79 -14.70 -3.31
C PHE A 318 18.84 -14.65 -4.52
N GLY A 319 18.46 -13.47 -4.98
CA GLY A 319 17.51 -13.35 -6.09
C GLY A 319 16.88 -11.98 -6.22
N TRP A 320 15.73 -11.94 -6.89
CA TRP A 320 14.97 -10.71 -7.07
C TRP A 320 14.53 -10.09 -5.74
N ILE A 321 14.40 -8.76 -5.74
CA ILE A 321 13.92 -8.06 -4.57
C ILE A 321 12.41 -8.21 -4.40
N ASN A 322 12.00 -8.20 -3.14
CA ASN A 322 10.63 -7.95 -2.76
C ASN A 322 10.54 -6.61 -2.02
N GLN A 323 9.34 -6.13 -1.73
CA GLN A 323 9.14 -4.90 -0.97
C GLN A 323 8.61 -5.21 0.42
N LEU A 324 9.06 -4.42 1.38
CA LEU A 324 8.68 -4.55 2.79
C LEU A 324 7.26 -4.00 3.02
N ASN A 325 6.45 -4.75 3.76
CA ASN A 325 5.17 -4.35 4.31
C ASN A 325 5.34 -4.03 5.80
N GLN A 326 4.98 -2.82 6.23
CA GLN A 326 5.00 -2.41 7.64
C GLN A 326 3.72 -2.83 8.38
N ALA A 327 2.63 -3.10 7.66
CA ALA A 327 1.39 -3.60 8.24
C ALA A 327 1.47 -5.10 8.53
N THR A 328 0.59 -5.61 9.40
CA THR A 328 0.35 -7.06 9.48
C THR A 328 -0.31 -7.52 8.18
N HIS A 329 -0.28 -8.82 7.89
CA HIS A 329 -0.96 -9.36 6.69
C HIS A 329 -2.35 -9.92 7.01
N PHE A 330 -2.92 -9.56 8.15
CA PHE A 330 -4.21 -10.03 8.64
C PHE A 330 -5.21 -8.88 8.69
N LEU A 331 -6.50 -9.20 8.66
CA LEU A 331 -7.56 -8.24 9.02
C LEU A 331 -7.73 -8.29 10.54
N ASP A 332 -6.85 -7.61 11.28
CA ASP A 332 -6.76 -7.67 12.73
C ASP A 332 -6.84 -6.31 13.44
N GLY A 333 -7.30 -5.29 12.71
CA GLY A 333 -7.54 -3.96 13.25
C GLY A 333 -6.25 -3.22 13.57
N SER A 334 -5.11 -3.61 13.00
CA SER A 334 -3.80 -3.02 13.28
C SER A 334 -3.74 -1.51 12.97
N GLN A 335 -4.59 -1.02 12.08
CA GLN A 335 -4.76 0.41 11.81
C GLN A 335 -5.38 1.19 12.99
N VAL A 336 -6.06 0.50 13.92
CA VAL A 336 -6.55 1.04 15.19
C VAL A 336 -5.56 0.77 16.32
N TYR A 337 -5.04 -0.46 16.42
CA TYR A 337 -4.28 -0.93 17.58
C TYR A 337 -2.75 -0.80 17.47
N GLY A 338 -2.22 -0.60 16.27
CA GLY A 338 -0.79 -0.60 15.99
C GLY A 338 -0.26 -1.98 15.60
N VAL A 339 0.94 -1.98 15.02
CA VAL A 339 1.62 -3.18 14.48
C VAL A 339 2.78 -3.67 15.34
N THR A 340 2.98 -3.07 16.52
CA THR A 340 4.02 -3.39 17.50
C THR A 340 3.45 -3.36 18.92
N PHE A 341 4.14 -4.05 19.85
CA PHE A 341 3.79 -4.01 21.27
C PHE A 341 3.92 -2.60 21.83
N GLU A 342 4.96 -1.86 21.43
CA GLU A 342 5.22 -0.50 21.87
C GLU A 342 4.09 0.45 21.42
N LYS A 343 3.66 0.36 20.15
CA LYS A 343 2.59 1.21 19.63
C LYS A 343 1.24 0.85 20.25
N THR A 344 0.96 -0.44 20.44
CA THR A 344 -0.25 -0.88 21.14
C THR A 344 -0.30 -0.36 22.57
N SER A 345 0.83 -0.42 23.28
CA SER A 345 0.99 0.12 24.63
C SER A 345 0.78 1.64 24.67
N GLU A 346 1.37 2.38 23.73
CA GLU A 346 1.25 3.83 23.61
C GLU A 346 -0.23 4.27 23.51
N LEU A 347 -1.05 3.53 22.77
CA LEU A 347 -2.44 3.86 22.48
C LEU A 347 -3.42 3.49 23.62
N ARG A 348 -3.01 2.63 24.57
CA ARG A 348 -3.85 2.18 25.69
C ARG A 348 -3.90 3.20 26.82
N SER A 349 -5.05 3.31 27.48
CA SER A 349 -5.20 4.08 28.72
C SER A 349 -4.63 3.35 29.93
N TYR A 350 -4.58 2.01 29.87
CA TYR A 350 -4.31 1.11 31.00
C TYR A 350 -5.33 1.24 32.15
N THR A 351 -6.54 1.68 31.81
CA THR A 351 -7.68 1.74 32.71
C THR A 351 -8.88 1.12 32.01
N ASP A 352 -9.54 0.17 32.70
CA ASP A 352 -10.75 -0.52 32.25
C ASP A 352 -10.64 -1.14 30.84
N GLY A 353 -9.43 -1.48 30.39
CA GLY A 353 -9.15 -2.04 29.08
C GLY A 353 -9.29 -1.06 27.91
N MET A 354 -9.36 0.26 28.16
CA MET A 354 -9.68 1.26 27.15
C MET A 354 -8.47 1.74 26.32
N LEU A 355 -8.77 2.34 25.16
CA LEU A 355 -7.86 3.18 24.39
C LEU A 355 -7.90 4.62 24.92
N LYS A 356 -6.76 5.31 24.83
CA LYS A 356 -6.67 6.76 25.09
C LYS A 356 -7.55 7.51 24.08
N MET A 357 -8.25 8.53 24.58
CA MET A 357 -9.04 9.46 23.77
C MET A 357 -8.76 10.89 24.22
N HIS A 358 -8.82 11.85 23.29
CA HIS A 358 -8.78 13.27 23.60
C HIS A 358 -10.20 13.83 23.67
N GLN A 359 -10.59 14.32 24.85
CA GLN A 359 -11.92 14.86 25.08
C GLN A 359 -11.95 16.37 24.84
N ILE A 360 -12.91 16.83 24.02
CA ILE A 360 -13.19 18.26 23.79
C ILE A 360 -14.68 18.49 24.06
N GLY A 361 -14.99 19.12 25.19
CA GLY A 361 -16.35 19.19 25.70
C GLY A 361 -16.88 17.78 26.01
N GLU A 362 -18.00 17.40 25.40
CA GLU A 362 -18.59 16.05 25.54
C GLU A 362 -18.12 15.07 24.46
N LYS A 363 -17.33 15.53 23.49
CA LYS A 363 -16.91 14.74 22.33
C LYS A 363 -15.56 14.09 22.56
N HIS A 364 -15.41 12.85 22.10
CA HIS A 364 -14.17 12.08 22.21
C HIS A 364 -13.52 11.90 20.85
N PHE A 365 -12.30 12.40 20.68
CA PHE A 365 -11.49 12.21 19.49
C PHE A 365 -10.33 11.28 19.79
N LEU A 366 -9.63 10.85 18.74
CA LEU A 366 -8.36 10.15 18.90
C LEU A 366 -7.35 11.02 19.69
N PRO A 367 -6.32 10.42 20.31
CA PRO A 367 -5.29 11.20 20.98
C PRO A 367 -4.59 12.16 20.01
N SER A 368 -4.23 13.34 20.50
CA SER A 368 -3.46 14.33 19.73
C SER A 368 -2.00 13.91 19.64
N SER A 369 -1.38 14.17 18.48
CA SER A 369 0.06 14.03 18.28
C SER A 369 0.84 15.03 19.13
N GLU A 370 1.93 14.60 19.77
CA GLU A 370 2.83 15.50 20.53
C GLU A 370 3.58 16.47 19.62
N ASN A 371 3.84 16.09 18.36
CA ASN A 371 4.51 16.91 17.35
C ASN A 371 3.64 17.09 16.09
N PRO A 372 2.54 17.88 16.13
CA PRO A 372 1.61 18.00 15.00
C PRO A 372 2.27 18.41 13.68
N SER A 373 3.21 19.35 13.70
CA SER A 373 3.91 19.82 12.50
C SER A 373 4.89 18.79 11.90
N GLU A 374 5.13 17.66 12.55
CA GLU A 374 5.96 16.55 12.02
C GLU A 374 5.14 15.38 11.49
N ASN A 375 3.88 15.29 11.94
CA ASN A 375 2.95 14.19 11.65
C ASN A 375 1.74 14.62 10.81
N CYS A 376 1.58 15.93 10.58
CA CYS A 376 0.51 16.54 9.78
C CYS A 376 1.06 17.75 8.99
N GLN A 377 0.41 18.10 7.87
CA GLN A 377 0.70 19.31 7.08
C GLN A 377 -0.01 20.53 7.70
N VAL A 378 0.46 20.92 8.88
CA VAL A 378 -0.11 22.01 9.68
C VAL A 378 0.98 22.96 10.16
N GLU A 379 0.67 24.25 10.23
CA GLU A 379 1.65 25.30 10.52
C GLU A 379 1.99 25.46 12.01
N THR A 380 1.06 25.09 12.90
CA THR A 380 1.19 25.37 14.34
C THR A 380 1.31 24.10 15.17
N LYS A 381 2.05 24.19 16.28
CA LYS A 381 2.18 23.09 17.25
C LYS A 381 0.90 22.78 18.02
N ASN A 382 -0.10 23.67 17.96
CA ASN A 382 -1.41 23.48 18.60
C ASN A 382 -2.49 23.05 17.59
N ALA A 383 -2.13 22.85 16.32
CA ALA A 383 -3.08 22.40 15.32
C ALA A 383 -3.52 20.96 15.59
N ALA A 384 -4.75 20.65 15.20
CA ALA A 384 -5.27 19.29 15.29
C ALA A 384 -4.46 18.33 14.41
N CYS A 385 -3.96 17.27 15.01
CA CYS A 385 -3.29 16.16 14.35
C CYS A 385 -3.43 14.95 15.25
N PHE A 386 -3.96 13.84 14.75
CA PHE A 386 -4.31 12.69 15.57
C PHE A 386 -3.29 11.55 15.45
N THR A 387 -3.19 10.72 16.47
CA THR A 387 -2.40 9.47 16.46
C THR A 387 -3.33 8.27 16.58
N ALA A 388 -2.98 7.18 15.90
CA ALA A 388 -3.70 5.90 15.90
C ALA A 388 -2.69 4.77 15.64
N GLY A 389 -3.19 3.54 15.45
CA GLY A 389 -2.37 2.38 15.07
C GLY A 389 -1.63 2.56 13.74
N ASP A 390 -2.24 3.25 12.78
CA ASP A 390 -1.63 3.58 11.49
C ASP A 390 -1.43 5.10 11.31
N PRO A 391 -0.25 5.57 10.84
CA PRO A 391 0.05 7.00 10.74
C PRO A 391 -0.67 7.71 9.59
N ARG A 392 -1.31 6.97 8.67
CA ARG A 392 -2.13 7.58 7.61
C ARG A 392 -3.50 8.01 8.12
N VAL A 393 -3.79 7.91 9.42
CA VAL A 393 -5.05 8.33 10.05
C VAL A 393 -5.50 9.76 9.67
N ASN A 394 -4.55 10.67 9.46
CA ASN A 394 -4.83 12.06 9.09
C ASN A 394 -4.85 12.31 7.57
N GLN A 395 -4.72 11.28 6.74
CA GLN A 395 -4.58 11.44 5.28
C GLN A 395 -5.72 12.27 4.70
N HIS A 396 -6.95 12.11 5.20
CA HIS A 396 -8.06 13.03 4.97
C HIS A 396 -9.14 12.90 6.05
N PRO A 397 -10.05 13.88 6.21
CA PRO A 397 -10.96 13.95 7.35
C PRO A 397 -11.90 12.76 7.53
N ARG A 398 -12.41 12.17 6.43
CA ARG A 398 -13.32 11.01 6.52
C ARG A 398 -12.61 9.75 7.01
N LEU A 399 -11.33 9.59 6.68
CA LEU A 399 -10.52 8.51 7.23
C LEU A 399 -10.29 8.72 8.73
N THR A 400 -9.97 9.94 9.17
CA THR A 400 -9.84 10.27 10.59
C THR A 400 -11.13 9.99 11.37
N VAL A 401 -12.30 10.31 10.80
CA VAL A 401 -13.61 9.95 11.36
C VAL A 401 -13.75 8.44 11.50
N MET A 402 -13.41 7.66 10.47
CA MET A 402 -13.49 6.19 10.52
C MET A 402 -12.60 5.61 11.64
N HIS A 403 -11.35 6.05 11.76
CA HIS A 403 -10.48 5.62 12.87
C HIS A 403 -11.05 6.02 14.24
N THR A 404 -11.61 7.23 14.36
CA THR A 404 -12.20 7.70 15.62
C THR A 404 -13.39 6.85 16.04
N ILE A 405 -14.28 6.50 15.10
CA ILE A 405 -15.45 5.65 15.33
C ILE A 405 -15.04 4.27 15.85
N TRP A 406 -14.01 3.66 15.27
CA TRP A 406 -13.56 2.34 15.70
C TRP A 406 -12.83 2.35 17.05
N ALA A 407 -12.14 3.45 17.39
CA ALA A 407 -11.60 3.63 18.73
C ALA A 407 -12.71 3.85 19.77
N ARG A 408 -13.77 4.59 19.42
CA ARG A 408 -14.97 4.74 20.25
C ARG A 408 -15.67 3.40 20.47
N GLU A 409 -15.79 2.57 19.42
CA GLU A 409 -16.42 1.25 19.53
C GLU A 409 -15.67 0.34 20.49
N HIS A 410 -14.33 0.37 20.45
CA HIS A 410 -13.51 -0.32 21.43
C HIS A 410 -13.86 0.13 22.86
N ASN A 411 -13.83 1.43 23.14
CA ASN A 411 -14.11 1.93 24.50
C ASN A 411 -15.54 1.62 24.95
N ARG A 412 -16.51 1.67 24.02
CA ARG A 412 -17.91 1.32 24.29
C ARG A 412 -18.07 -0.15 24.69
N ILE A 413 -17.41 -1.07 23.97
CA ILE A 413 -17.43 -2.50 24.32
C ILE A 413 -16.67 -2.75 25.62
N ALA A 414 -15.49 -2.15 25.82
CA ALA A 414 -14.67 -2.31 27.02
C ALA A 414 -15.44 -1.91 28.29
N GLU A 415 -16.13 -0.76 28.26
CA GLU A 415 -16.99 -0.30 29.36
C GLU A 415 -18.07 -1.33 29.70
N LYS A 416 -18.76 -1.88 28.70
CA LYS A 416 -19.81 -2.89 28.92
C LYS A 416 -19.27 -4.22 29.42
N LEU A 417 -18.12 -4.67 28.93
CA LEU A 417 -17.48 -5.87 29.46
C LEU A 417 -17.05 -5.67 30.91
N ARG A 418 -16.53 -4.49 31.27
CA ARG A 418 -16.15 -4.15 32.65
C ARG A 418 -17.36 -4.12 33.58
N GLU A 419 -18.49 -3.56 33.14
CA GLU A 419 -19.75 -3.57 33.91
C GLU A 419 -20.25 -5.00 34.20
N MET A 420 -20.12 -5.91 33.24
CA MET A 420 -20.62 -7.30 33.39
C MET A 420 -19.62 -8.22 34.09
N ASN A 421 -18.33 -7.92 33.99
CA ASN A 421 -17.22 -8.75 34.44
C ASN A 421 -16.27 -7.96 35.35
N GLU A 422 -16.77 -7.49 36.50
CA GLU A 422 -16.01 -6.66 37.45
C GLU A 422 -14.68 -7.28 37.93
N HIS A 423 -14.52 -8.60 37.79
CA HIS A 423 -13.33 -9.36 38.17
C HIS A 423 -12.25 -9.43 37.07
N TRP A 424 -12.52 -8.94 35.86
CA TRP A 424 -11.52 -8.89 34.79
C TRP A 424 -10.54 -7.73 35.02
N ASP A 425 -9.26 -7.99 34.78
CA ASP A 425 -8.24 -6.95 34.78
C ASP A 425 -8.21 -6.17 33.45
N ASP A 426 -7.43 -5.08 33.44
CA ASP A 426 -7.26 -4.21 32.26
C ASP A 426 -6.81 -5.00 31.01
N GLU A 427 -5.88 -5.94 31.18
CA GLU A 427 -5.36 -6.72 30.05
C GLU A 427 -6.42 -7.64 29.45
N LYS A 428 -7.19 -8.36 30.28
CA LYS A 428 -8.26 -9.22 29.79
C LYS A 428 -9.37 -8.40 29.12
N LEU A 429 -9.73 -7.25 29.70
CA LEU A 429 -10.71 -6.33 29.11
C LEU A 429 -10.23 -5.82 27.75
N PHE A 430 -9.00 -5.33 27.65
CA PHE A 430 -8.43 -4.84 26.39
C PHE A 430 -8.40 -5.93 25.31
N GLN A 431 -7.91 -7.13 25.64
CA GLN A 431 -7.75 -8.19 24.66
C GLN A 431 -9.09 -8.79 24.20
N GLU A 432 -10.06 -8.99 25.10
CA GLU A 432 -11.40 -9.41 24.70
C GLU A 432 -12.11 -8.35 23.86
N THR A 433 -12.01 -7.08 24.25
CA THR A 433 -12.57 -5.97 23.46
C THR A 433 -11.96 -5.92 22.07
N ARG A 434 -10.61 -5.95 21.97
CA ARG A 434 -9.90 -6.00 20.68
C ARG A 434 -10.36 -7.19 19.84
N ARG A 435 -10.49 -8.37 20.45
CA ARG A 435 -10.93 -9.59 19.78
C ARG A 435 -12.37 -9.46 19.22
N ILE A 436 -13.29 -8.85 19.97
CA ILE A 436 -14.67 -8.58 19.50
C ILE A 436 -14.66 -7.58 18.35
N VAL A 437 -14.02 -6.42 18.51
CA VAL A 437 -13.96 -5.38 17.47
C VAL A 437 -13.35 -5.91 16.16
N VAL A 438 -12.31 -6.73 16.24
CA VAL A 438 -11.74 -7.39 15.05
C VAL A 438 -12.76 -8.32 14.40
N ALA A 439 -13.54 -9.07 15.18
CA ALA A 439 -14.60 -9.92 14.65
C ALA A 439 -15.69 -9.11 13.95
N GLU A 440 -16.06 -7.93 14.47
CA GLU A 440 -16.98 -7.00 13.82
C GLU A 440 -16.45 -6.52 12.47
N MET A 441 -15.21 -6.06 12.41
CA MET A 441 -14.55 -5.62 11.16
C MET A 441 -14.48 -6.75 10.14
N GLN A 442 -14.11 -7.98 10.57
CA GLN A 442 -14.11 -9.15 9.71
C GLN A 442 -15.52 -9.50 9.23
N HIS A 443 -16.53 -9.42 10.11
CA HIS A 443 -17.92 -9.71 9.74
C HIS A 443 -18.44 -8.73 8.67
N ILE A 444 -18.33 -7.43 8.91
CA ILE A 444 -18.75 -6.37 7.98
C ILE A 444 -18.01 -6.52 6.64
N THR A 445 -16.70 -6.79 6.67
CA THR A 445 -15.90 -6.93 5.45
C THR A 445 -16.43 -8.05 4.56
N TYR A 446 -16.57 -9.26 5.10
CA TYR A 446 -16.89 -10.43 4.27
C TYR A 446 -18.37 -10.57 3.93
N ASN A 447 -19.27 -10.11 4.81
CA ASN A 447 -20.71 -10.29 4.62
C ASN A 447 -21.37 -9.08 3.97
N ASP A 448 -20.89 -7.86 4.24
CA ASP A 448 -21.56 -6.65 3.75
C ASP A 448 -20.78 -6.01 2.59
N TRP A 449 -19.47 -5.81 2.76
CA TRP A 449 -18.66 -5.04 1.82
C TRP A 449 -18.24 -5.82 0.57
N VAL A 450 -17.70 -7.03 0.74
CA VAL A 450 -17.21 -7.88 -0.37
C VAL A 450 -18.28 -8.07 -1.46
N PRO A 451 -19.56 -8.40 -1.14
CA PRO A 451 -20.60 -8.53 -2.15
C PRO A 451 -20.80 -7.27 -3.01
N LYS A 452 -20.53 -6.08 -2.48
CA LYS A 452 -20.65 -4.82 -3.24
C LYS A 452 -19.52 -4.63 -4.23
N ILE A 453 -18.31 -5.11 -3.90
CA ILE A 453 -17.13 -4.99 -4.76
C ILE A 453 -17.09 -6.07 -5.82
N LEU A 454 -17.33 -7.33 -5.43
CA LEU A 454 -17.06 -8.52 -6.24
C LEU A 454 -18.32 -9.22 -6.77
N GLY A 455 -19.50 -8.79 -6.33
CA GLY A 455 -20.78 -9.45 -6.58
C GLY A 455 -21.10 -10.57 -5.56
N GLU A 456 -22.40 -10.79 -5.32
CA GLU A 456 -22.92 -11.62 -4.22
C GLU A 456 -22.38 -13.06 -4.19
N LYS A 457 -22.14 -13.68 -5.34
CA LYS A 457 -21.83 -15.12 -5.42
C LYS A 457 -20.35 -15.47 -5.35
N LYS A 458 -19.45 -14.48 -5.40
CA LYS A 458 -18.02 -14.76 -5.68
C LYS A 458 -17.30 -15.44 -4.52
N LEU A 459 -17.51 -14.97 -3.28
CA LEU A 459 -16.92 -15.59 -2.08
C LEU A 459 -17.86 -16.58 -1.38
N GLN A 460 -19.18 -16.53 -1.63
CA GLN A 460 -20.13 -17.46 -0.99
C GLN A 460 -19.82 -18.93 -1.32
N ASN A 461 -19.28 -19.19 -2.51
CA ASN A 461 -18.92 -20.54 -2.98
C ASN A 461 -17.51 -21.00 -2.57
N ALA A 462 -16.74 -20.16 -1.88
CA ALA A 462 -15.36 -20.47 -1.52
C ALA A 462 -15.25 -21.06 -0.10
N GLY A 463 -14.19 -21.83 0.15
CA GLY A 463 -13.98 -22.50 1.44
C GLY A 463 -13.93 -21.51 2.61
N LYS A 464 -14.74 -21.76 3.64
CA LYS A 464 -14.83 -20.91 4.85
C LYS A 464 -13.88 -21.32 5.96
N THR A 465 -13.19 -22.45 5.80
CA THR A 465 -12.41 -23.12 6.84
C THR A 465 -10.94 -22.69 6.82
N TYR A 466 -10.38 -22.49 8.01
CA TYR A 466 -8.95 -22.28 8.21
C TYR A 466 -8.13 -23.45 7.65
N GLN A 467 -7.03 -23.12 6.99
CA GLN A 467 -6.06 -24.05 6.45
C GLN A 467 -4.66 -23.53 6.73
N GLU A 468 -3.92 -24.22 7.60
CA GLU A 468 -2.56 -23.86 8.01
C GLU A 468 -1.57 -23.78 6.83
N SER A 469 -1.85 -24.50 5.72
CA SER A 469 -1.02 -24.46 4.51
C SER A 469 -1.21 -23.21 3.64
N VAL A 470 -2.25 -22.42 3.89
CA VAL A 470 -2.52 -21.19 3.13
C VAL A 470 -1.60 -20.08 3.60
N ASP A 471 -0.98 -19.38 2.65
CA ASP A 471 -0.14 -18.19 2.92
C ASP A 471 -1.02 -16.92 3.01
N PRO A 472 -1.22 -16.35 4.21
CA PRO A 472 -2.02 -15.15 4.40
C PRO A 472 -1.33 -13.88 3.89
N THR A 473 -0.02 -13.92 3.63
CA THR A 473 0.80 -12.76 3.25
C THR A 473 0.14 -11.96 2.11
N VAL A 474 0.02 -10.65 2.26
CA VAL A 474 -0.55 -9.77 1.25
C VAL A 474 0.27 -9.82 -0.02
N SER A 475 -0.40 -10.02 -1.17
CA SER A 475 0.28 -10.03 -2.46
C SER A 475 0.65 -8.62 -2.89
N ASN A 476 1.82 -8.51 -3.52
CA ASN A 476 2.33 -7.23 -3.99
C ASN A 476 1.36 -6.60 -5.00
N SER A 477 0.77 -7.40 -5.90
CA SER A 477 -0.23 -6.94 -6.88
C SER A 477 -1.54 -6.49 -6.26
N PHE A 478 -1.98 -7.09 -5.15
CA PHE A 478 -3.13 -6.60 -4.40
C PHE A 478 -2.83 -5.21 -3.81
N ALA A 479 -1.75 -5.09 -3.03
CA ALA A 479 -1.41 -3.88 -2.27
C ALA A 479 -1.08 -2.67 -3.15
N THR A 480 -0.48 -2.89 -4.33
CA THR A 480 0.02 -1.80 -5.18
C THR A 480 -0.84 -1.48 -6.39
N ALA A 481 -1.76 -2.36 -6.78
CA ALA A 481 -2.61 -2.13 -7.96
C ALA A 481 -4.09 -2.43 -7.68
N ALA A 482 -4.43 -3.66 -7.28
CA ALA A 482 -5.83 -4.09 -7.28
C ALA A 482 -6.70 -3.32 -6.28
N ILE A 483 -6.29 -3.22 -5.00
CA ILE A 483 -7.07 -2.46 -4.01
C ILE A 483 -6.97 -0.94 -4.24
N ARG A 484 -5.83 -0.48 -4.74
CA ARG A 484 -5.56 0.93 -5.08
C ARG A 484 -6.45 1.43 -6.21
N SER A 485 -6.89 0.54 -7.11
CA SER A 485 -7.83 0.89 -8.19
C SER A 485 -9.11 1.53 -7.67
N LEU A 486 -9.54 1.19 -6.45
CA LEU A 486 -10.73 1.72 -5.82
C LEU A 486 -10.61 3.24 -5.56
N HIS A 487 -9.40 3.80 -5.44
CA HIS A 487 -9.20 5.25 -5.24
C HIS A 487 -9.79 6.11 -6.36
N SER A 488 -9.97 5.55 -7.55
CA SER A 488 -10.68 6.22 -8.67
C SER A 488 -12.14 6.58 -8.34
N MET A 489 -12.73 5.97 -7.30
CA MET A 489 -14.11 6.20 -6.89
C MET A 489 -14.29 7.40 -5.94
N PHE A 490 -13.21 8.00 -5.44
CA PHE A 490 -13.31 9.14 -4.53
C PHE A 490 -13.81 10.41 -5.23
N SER A 491 -14.76 11.09 -4.58
CA SER A 491 -15.12 12.48 -4.92
C SER A 491 -14.05 13.46 -4.43
N ASP A 492 -13.88 14.58 -5.12
CA ASP A 492 -13.01 15.69 -4.73
C ASP A 492 -13.65 16.67 -3.73
N HIS A 493 -14.96 16.53 -3.53
CA HIS A 493 -15.72 17.26 -2.52
C HIS A 493 -16.46 16.30 -1.60
N PHE A 494 -16.67 16.74 -0.38
CA PHE A 494 -17.59 16.11 0.55
C PHE A 494 -18.64 17.10 1.00
N ARG A 495 -19.91 16.70 0.90
CA ARG A 495 -21.03 17.50 1.37
C ARG A 495 -21.17 17.33 2.87
N LEU A 496 -21.40 18.44 3.56
CA LEU A 496 -21.80 18.45 4.95
C LEU A 496 -23.31 18.27 5.02
N LEU A 497 -23.75 17.02 4.92
CA LEU A 497 -25.17 16.66 4.95
C LEU A 497 -25.72 16.83 6.36
N ASP A 498 -26.95 17.28 6.50
CA ASP A 498 -27.71 17.34 7.75
C ASP A 498 -28.40 15.99 8.09
N GLU A 499 -29.18 15.97 9.17
CA GLU A 499 -29.85 14.76 9.63
C GLU A 499 -30.94 14.25 8.66
N ASP A 500 -31.58 15.15 7.91
CA ASP A 500 -32.64 14.79 6.96
C ASP A 500 -32.09 14.35 5.59
N ARG A 501 -30.79 14.56 5.32
CA ARG A 501 -30.11 14.25 4.04
C ARG A 501 -30.71 14.96 2.81
N ASN A 502 -31.60 15.92 3.01
CA ASN A 502 -32.48 16.47 1.98
C ASN A 502 -32.06 17.85 1.47
N ASN A 503 -31.02 18.45 2.04
CA ASN A 503 -30.65 19.80 1.67
C ASN A 503 -29.75 19.82 0.43
N ALA A 504 -30.33 20.13 -0.74
CA ALA A 504 -29.59 20.30 -2.00
C ALA A 504 -28.47 21.35 -1.89
N ASP A 505 -28.62 22.35 -1.01
CA ASP A 505 -27.66 23.42 -0.75
C ASP A 505 -26.69 23.11 0.41
N SER A 506 -26.58 21.84 0.82
CA SER A 506 -25.61 21.41 1.83
C SER A 506 -24.20 21.91 1.46
N PRO A 507 -23.49 22.63 2.36
CA PRO A 507 -22.15 23.11 2.09
C PRO A 507 -21.22 21.97 1.67
N SER A 508 -20.39 22.21 0.66
CA SER A 508 -19.37 21.25 0.22
C SER A 508 -17.97 21.73 0.54
N ILE A 509 -17.11 20.83 0.99
CA ILE A 509 -15.69 21.11 1.23
C ILE A 509 -14.85 20.34 0.21
N ASN A 510 -13.88 21.01 -0.39
CA ASN A 510 -12.90 20.38 -1.27
C ASN A 510 -11.81 19.69 -0.45
N TYR A 511 -11.38 18.49 -0.85
CA TYR A 511 -10.26 17.79 -0.20
C TYR A 511 -8.92 18.52 -0.27
N ARG A 512 -8.71 19.37 -1.30
CA ARG A 512 -7.52 20.19 -1.53
C ARG A 512 -7.35 21.16 -0.36
N GLY A 513 -6.44 20.84 0.56
CA GLY A 513 -6.21 21.59 1.82
C GLY A 513 -6.55 20.82 3.10
N HIS A 514 -7.17 19.64 2.99
CA HIS A 514 -7.49 18.77 4.13
C HIS A 514 -6.69 17.46 4.16
N PHE A 515 -5.74 17.29 3.23
CA PHE A 515 -4.77 16.20 3.33
C PHE A 515 -3.80 16.47 4.47
N ASN A 516 -3.64 15.50 5.38
CA ASN A 516 -2.82 15.63 6.58
C ASN A 516 -3.19 16.87 7.43
N ASN A 517 -4.42 17.37 7.32
CA ASN A 517 -4.91 18.54 8.06
C ASN A 517 -6.36 18.27 8.53
N PRO A 518 -6.52 17.50 9.62
CA PRO A 518 -7.81 16.99 10.05
C PRO A 518 -8.64 17.99 10.85
N GLY A 519 -8.14 19.21 11.11
CA GLY A 519 -8.76 20.16 12.06
C GLY A 519 -10.20 20.56 11.75
N ILE A 520 -10.67 20.34 10.52
CA ILE A 520 -12.05 20.59 10.15
C ILE A 520 -13.06 19.72 10.91
N ILE A 521 -12.67 18.50 11.35
CA ILE A 521 -13.58 17.59 12.07
C ILE A 521 -13.97 18.11 13.46
N LEU A 522 -13.20 19.05 14.02
CA LEU A 522 -13.46 19.66 15.32
C LEU A 522 -14.54 20.75 15.24
N LYS A 523 -14.90 21.20 14.03
CA LYS A 523 -15.98 22.18 13.87
C LYS A 523 -17.32 21.54 14.21
N VAL A 524 -18.24 22.37 14.70
CA VAL A 524 -19.60 21.96 15.07
C VAL A 524 -20.25 21.20 13.91
N ASP A 525 -20.82 20.04 14.23
CA ASP A 525 -21.54 19.14 13.33
C ASP A 525 -20.77 18.53 12.14
N VAL A 526 -19.50 18.90 11.91
CA VAL A 526 -18.73 18.36 10.77
C VAL A 526 -18.47 16.87 10.92
N PHE A 527 -18.08 16.40 12.10
CA PHE A 527 -17.80 14.97 12.35
C PHE A 527 -18.96 14.07 11.92
N ASP A 528 -20.17 14.36 12.41
CA ASP A 528 -21.37 13.60 12.05
C ASP A 528 -21.77 13.83 10.60
N SER A 529 -21.70 15.06 10.09
CA SER A 529 -21.99 15.35 8.69
C SER A 529 -21.11 14.52 7.72
N LEU A 530 -19.85 14.26 8.09
CA LEU A 530 -18.97 13.38 7.32
C LEU A 530 -19.44 11.93 7.33
N ILE A 531 -19.94 11.42 8.46
CA ILE A 531 -20.52 10.07 8.57
C ILE A 531 -21.78 9.97 7.71
N ARG A 532 -22.67 10.98 7.79
CA ARG A 532 -23.87 11.09 6.96
C ARG A 532 -23.51 11.09 5.48
N GLY A 533 -22.46 11.85 5.11
CA GLY A 533 -21.89 11.89 3.77
C GLY A 533 -21.39 10.53 3.30
N LEU A 534 -20.62 9.81 4.13
CA LEU A 534 -20.18 8.44 3.84
C LEU A 534 -21.36 7.53 3.53
N ALA A 535 -22.41 7.58 4.34
CA ALA A 535 -23.59 6.75 4.17
C ALA A 535 -24.50 7.19 3.00
N SER A 536 -24.43 8.42 2.48
CA SER A 536 -25.48 8.95 1.60
C SER A 536 -24.98 9.42 0.22
N GLU A 537 -23.75 9.89 0.13
CA GLU A 537 -23.18 10.39 -1.13
C GLU A 537 -22.76 9.22 -2.02
N SER A 538 -22.86 9.41 -3.34
CA SER A 538 -22.53 8.38 -4.33
C SER A 538 -21.03 8.26 -4.54
N ILE A 539 -20.56 7.02 -4.78
CA ILE A 539 -19.21 6.78 -5.33
C ILE A 539 -19.13 7.16 -6.80
N GLY A 540 -17.92 7.45 -7.28
CA GLY A 540 -17.58 7.37 -8.70
C GLY A 540 -17.49 5.92 -9.19
N ASN A 541 -17.29 5.73 -10.49
CA ASN A 541 -16.97 4.41 -11.05
C ASN A 541 -15.49 4.06 -10.91
N VAL A 542 -15.17 2.76 -10.87
CA VAL A 542 -13.77 2.31 -11.03
C VAL A 542 -13.39 2.44 -12.49
N ASP A 543 -12.80 3.58 -12.84
CA ASP A 543 -12.40 3.91 -14.20
C ASP A 543 -11.18 4.84 -14.13
N ALA A 544 -10.18 4.58 -14.98
CA ALA A 544 -9.05 5.47 -15.16
C ALA A 544 -9.51 6.92 -15.50
N ARG A 545 -10.62 7.05 -16.22
CA ARG A 545 -11.21 8.34 -16.60
C ARG A 545 -11.88 9.07 -15.44
N SER A 546 -12.36 8.35 -14.43
CA SER A 546 -13.01 8.94 -13.25
C SER A 546 -12.01 9.37 -12.17
N GLN A 547 -10.71 9.12 -12.37
CA GLN A 547 -9.65 9.53 -11.44
C GLN A 547 -9.55 11.06 -11.34
N LYS A 548 -9.20 11.56 -10.15
CA LYS A 548 -9.10 12.99 -9.85
C LYS A 548 -8.08 13.66 -10.79
N LEU A 549 -8.35 14.93 -11.10
CA LEU A 549 -7.43 15.83 -11.79
C LEU A 549 -6.02 15.77 -11.18
N PRO A 550 -4.97 15.90 -11.99
CA PRO A 550 -3.60 15.88 -11.49
C PRO A 550 -3.30 17.02 -10.50
N ASN A 551 -2.41 16.78 -9.52
CA ASN A 551 -1.84 17.79 -8.58
C ASN A 551 -2.71 18.21 -7.38
N GLU A 552 -3.38 17.25 -6.77
CA GLU A 552 -4.52 17.51 -5.89
C GLU A 552 -4.44 16.81 -4.53
N SER A 553 -3.44 15.93 -4.36
CA SER A 553 -3.15 15.23 -3.11
C SER A 553 -1.91 15.81 -2.46
N PHE A 554 -1.87 15.93 -1.13
CA PHE A 554 -0.72 16.48 -0.40
C PHE A 554 -0.22 17.80 -1.03
N THR A 555 -1.03 18.86 -0.95
CA THR A 555 -0.75 20.12 -1.66
C THR A 555 0.08 21.09 -0.82
N ASP A 556 0.87 21.93 -1.46
CA ASP A 556 1.38 23.20 -0.93
C ASP A 556 0.83 24.39 -1.74
N GLU A 557 1.43 25.58 -1.55
CA GLU A 557 1.06 26.81 -2.28
C GLU A 557 1.35 26.72 -3.80
N ASN A 558 2.24 25.83 -4.24
CA ASN A 558 2.75 25.76 -5.60
C ASN A 558 2.16 24.59 -6.41
N PHE A 559 2.08 23.39 -5.82
CA PHE A 559 1.59 22.19 -6.50
C PHE A 559 1.12 21.10 -5.52
N GLY A 560 0.63 19.99 -6.07
CA GLY A 560 0.30 18.78 -5.32
C GLY A 560 0.70 17.55 -6.10
N TYR A 561 0.53 16.39 -5.48
CA TYR A 561 0.76 15.10 -6.11
C TYR A 561 -0.48 14.53 -6.79
N ASP A 562 -0.21 13.60 -7.67
CA ASP A 562 -1.16 12.83 -8.46
C ASP A 562 -1.03 11.36 -8.06
N THR A 563 -2.11 10.84 -7.47
CA THR A 563 -2.16 9.50 -6.91
C THR A 563 -1.95 8.42 -7.98
N LEU A 564 -2.56 8.57 -9.16
CA LEU A 564 -2.41 7.58 -10.23
C LEU A 564 -0.99 7.55 -10.79
N THR A 565 -0.39 8.73 -10.99
CA THR A 565 1.03 8.84 -11.39
C THR A 565 1.93 8.12 -10.38
N LEU A 566 1.71 8.31 -9.08
CA LEU A 566 2.48 7.65 -8.03
C LEU A 566 2.22 6.13 -7.99
N ASP A 567 0.98 5.67 -8.21
CA ASP A 567 0.64 4.24 -8.21
C ASP A 567 1.23 3.50 -9.43
N ILE A 568 1.25 4.13 -10.62
CA ILE A 568 1.94 3.61 -11.81
C ILE A 568 3.44 3.51 -11.53
N GLN A 569 4.03 4.58 -11.00
CA GLN A 569 5.45 4.63 -10.68
C GLN A 569 5.81 3.58 -9.62
N ARG A 570 4.99 3.42 -8.57
CA ARG A 570 5.12 2.39 -7.53
C ARG A 570 5.04 0.98 -8.09
N SER A 571 4.10 0.72 -9.00
CA SER A 571 3.95 -0.59 -9.64
C SER A 571 5.23 -1.01 -10.38
N ARG A 572 5.91 -0.06 -11.02
CA ARG A 572 7.19 -0.26 -11.73
C ARG A 572 8.37 -0.47 -10.77
N ASP A 573 8.45 0.32 -9.70
CA ASP A 573 9.44 0.11 -8.62
C ASP A 573 9.32 -1.28 -8.00
N HIS A 574 8.08 -1.71 -7.75
CA HIS A 574 7.76 -3.00 -7.19
C HIS A 574 7.95 -4.15 -8.19
N GLY A 575 8.29 -3.88 -9.46
CA GLY A 575 8.52 -4.92 -10.46
C GLY A 575 7.27 -5.76 -10.70
N LEU A 576 6.08 -5.15 -10.67
CA LEU A 576 4.87 -5.86 -11.05
C LEU A 576 4.93 -6.22 -12.54
N PRO A 577 4.64 -7.49 -12.89
CA PRO A 577 4.44 -7.87 -14.29
C PRO A 577 3.32 -7.08 -14.95
N SER A 578 3.32 -7.11 -16.29
CA SER A 578 2.34 -6.43 -17.11
C SER A 578 0.91 -6.86 -16.81
N TYR A 579 -0.04 -5.98 -17.14
CA TYR A 579 -1.46 -6.29 -17.14
C TYR A 579 -1.73 -7.61 -17.89
N ASN A 580 -1.15 -7.80 -19.07
CA ASN A 580 -1.34 -9.00 -19.90
C ASN A 580 -0.86 -10.30 -19.20
N ALA A 581 0.20 -10.22 -18.38
CA ALA A 581 0.66 -11.35 -17.58
C ALA A 581 -0.35 -11.73 -16.48
N TYR A 582 -0.94 -10.73 -15.81
CA TYR A 582 -1.99 -10.96 -14.81
C TYR A 582 -3.32 -11.41 -15.41
N ARG A 583 -3.68 -10.95 -16.62
CA ARG A 583 -4.81 -11.49 -17.37
C ARG A 583 -4.68 -13.00 -17.52
N LYS A 584 -3.52 -13.48 -17.97
CA LYS A 584 -3.22 -14.92 -18.10
C LYS A 584 -3.31 -15.63 -16.76
N HIS A 585 -2.73 -15.06 -15.71
CA HIS A 585 -2.79 -15.61 -14.35
C HIS A 585 -4.24 -15.81 -13.89
N CYS A 586 -5.11 -14.85 -14.21
CA CYS A 586 -6.54 -14.87 -13.90
C CYS A 586 -7.39 -15.67 -14.92
N GLY A 587 -6.76 -16.47 -15.79
CA GLY A 587 -7.45 -17.35 -16.73
C GLY A 587 -8.00 -16.67 -17.98
N LEU A 588 -7.70 -15.38 -18.20
CA LEU A 588 -8.05 -14.67 -19.42
C LEU A 588 -7.04 -14.96 -20.53
N LYS A 589 -7.43 -14.72 -21.79
CA LYS A 589 -6.54 -14.90 -22.94
C LYS A 589 -5.49 -13.80 -22.94
N MET A 590 -4.23 -14.17 -23.22
CA MET A 590 -3.21 -13.15 -23.50
C MET A 590 -3.53 -12.42 -24.80
N ALA A 591 -3.44 -11.10 -24.75
CA ALA A 591 -3.53 -10.25 -25.92
C ALA A 591 -2.23 -10.32 -26.72
N SER A 592 -2.35 -10.48 -28.05
CA SER A 592 -1.22 -10.39 -28.99
C SER A 592 -1.13 -9.03 -29.66
N SER A 593 -2.22 -8.27 -29.67
CA SER A 593 -2.31 -6.86 -30.05
C SER A 593 -3.21 -6.10 -29.08
N MET A 594 -3.12 -4.77 -29.05
CA MET A 594 -3.94 -3.95 -28.15
C MET A 594 -5.45 -4.13 -28.38
N GLN A 595 -5.85 -4.34 -29.63
CA GLN A 595 -7.26 -4.59 -29.98
C GLN A 595 -7.81 -5.88 -29.35
N ASN A 596 -6.96 -6.83 -28.98
CA ASN A 596 -7.41 -8.03 -28.27
C ASN A 596 -7.87 -7.74 -26.83
N PHE A 597 -7.58 -6.56 -26.26
CA PHE A 597 -8.14 -6.16 -24.98
C PHE A 597 -9.64 -5.85 -25.05
N ALA A 598 -10.20 -5.61 -26.24
CA ALA A 598 -11.62 -5.31 -26.42
C ALA A 598 -12.57 -6.47 -26.04
N ASP A 599 -12.04 -7.61 -25.59
CA ASP A 599 -12.82 -8.70 -24.98
C ASP A 599 -13.32 -8.34 -23.57
N HIS A 600 -12.62 -7.45 -22.86
CA HIS A 600 -12.92 -7.05 -21.48
C HIS A 600 -12.79 -5.53 -21.21
N MET A 601 -12.54 -4.71 -22.24
CA MET A 601 -12.64 -3.25 -22.17
C MET A 601 -13.30 -2.69 -23.43
N THR A 602 -13.62 -1.40 -23.44
CA THR A 602 -14.16 -0.74 -24.65
C THR A 602 -13.09 -0.61 -25.73
N SER A 603 -13.48 -0.57 -27.01
CA SER A 603 -12.56 -0.33 -28.12
C SER A 603 -11.79 0.99 -27.96
N ALA A 604 -12.45 2.02 -27.43
CA ALA A 604 -11.83 3.32 -27.15
C ALA A 604 -10.71 3.20 -26.09
N ASN A 605 -10.92 2.41 -25.02
CA ASN A 605 -9.86 2.15 -24.03
C ASN A 605 -8.70 1.38 -24.66
N ALA A 606 -8.98 0.39 -25.50
CA ALA A 606 -7.94 -0.37 -26.19
C ALA A 606 -7.12 0.50 -27.16
N GLU A 607 -7.75 1.41 -27.89
CA GLU A 607 -7.09 2.39 -28.77
C GLU A 607 -6.25 3.39 -27.98
N LEU A 608 -6.75 3.87 -26.83
CA LEU A 608 -6.00 4.75 -25.93
C LEU A 608 -4.72 4.08 -25.42
N LEU A 609 -4.79 2.81 -25.02
CA LEU A 609 -3.61 2.03 -24.64
C LEU A 609 -2.65 1.85 -25.81
N ALA A 610 -3.14 1.68 -27.04
CA ALA A 610 -2.30 1.57 -28.24
C ALA A 610 -1.54 2.86 -28.59
N ASN A 611 -2.07 4.03 -28.20
CA ASN A 611 -1.38 5.31 -28.35
C ASN A 611 -0.31 5.54 -27.27
N LEU A 612 -0.44 4.86 -26.13
CA LEU A 612 0.45 5.03 -24.98
C LEU A 612 1.57 4.01 -24.92
N TYR A 613 1.30 2.74 -25.27
CA TYR A 613 2.23 1.63 -25.11
C TYR A 613 2.47 0.89 -26.43
N ASP A 614 3.72 0.45 -26.65
CA ASP A 614 4.12 -0.23 -27.88
C ASP A 614 3.61 -1.68 -27.97
N SER A 615 3.42 -2.35 -26.83
CA SER A 615 2.98 -3.74 -26.74
C SER A 615 1.94 -3.97 -25.64
N PRO A 616 1.01 -4.92 -25.80
CA PRO A 616 0.14 -5.38 -24.70
C PRO A 616 0.91 -5.80 -23.44
N ASP A 617 2.15 -6.28 -23.61
CA ASP A 617 3.03 -6.67 -22.52
C ASP A 617 3.72 -5.48 -21.81
N ASP A 618 3.56 -4.27 -22.32
CA ASP A 618 4.11 -3.07 -21.71
C ASP A 618 3.12 -2.39 -20.76
N VAL A 619 1.82 -2.66 -20.91
CA VAL A 619 0.74 -2.05 -20.12
C VAL A 619 0.92 -2.35 -18.64
N ASP A 620 1.03 -1.30 -17.82
CA ASP A 620 1.13 -1.42 -16.36
C ASP A 620 -0.17 -2.04 -15.78
N LEU A 621 -0.04 -2.93 -14.78
CA LEU A 621 -1.20 -3.63 -14.20
C LEU A 621 -2.31 -2.68 -13.75
N ILE A 622 -1.96 -1.60 -13.04
CA ILE A 622 -2.95 -0.66 -12.53
C ILE A 622 -3.73 0.02 -13.67
N VAL A 623 -3.03 0.39 -14.74
CA VAL A 623 -3.62 1.06 -15.92
C VAL A 623 -4.55 0.11 -16.66
N GLY A 624 -4.07 -1.10 -17.00
CA GLY A 624 -4.87 -2.06 -17.72
C GLY A 624 -6.10 -2.52 -16.95
N GLY A 625 -5.99 -2.74 -15.64
CA GLY A 625 -7.13 -3.15 -14.82
C GLY A 625 -8.16 -2.04 -14.58
N LEU A 626 -7.75 -0.77 -14.51
CA LEU A 626 -8.68 0.38 -14.47
C LEU A 626 -9.41 0.61 -15.80
N MET A 627 -8.87 0.08 -16.90
CA MET A 627 -9.48 0.17 -18.22
C MET A 627 -10.50 -0.94 -18.49
N GLU A 628 -10.52 -2.00 -17.68
CA GLU A 628 -11.48 -3.10 -17.82
C GLU A 628 -12.92 -2.64 -17.54
N THR A 629 -13.87 -3.19 -18.30
CA THR A 629 -15.29 -3.04 -18.01
C THR A 629 -15.64 -3.86 -16.76
N PRO A 630 -16.33 -3.28 -15.77
CA PRO A 630 -16.77 -4.01 -14.58
C PRO A 630 -17.65 -5.22 -14.93
N GLN A 631 -17.47 -6.33 -14.19
CA GLN A 631 -18.34 -7.50 -14.36
C GLN A 631 -19.76 -7.20 -13.85
N PRO A 632 -20.82 -7.88 -14.36
CA PRO A 632 -22.16 -7.73 -13.82
C PRO A 632 -22.21 -7.95 -12.30
N GLY A 633 -22.64 -6.93 -11.55
CA GLY A 633 -22.70 -6.95 -10.09
C GLY A 633 -21.38 -6.72 -9.35
N SER A 634 -20.28 -6.47 -10.07
CA SER A 634 -18.95 -6.13 -9.54
C SER A 634 -18.64 -4.66 -9.86
N LEU A 635 -17.84 -4.01 -9.01
CA LEU A 635 -17.29 -2.68 -9.30
C LEU A 635 -16.03 -2.72 -10.13
N VAL A 636 -15.38 -3.88 -10.19
CA VAL A 636 -14.09 -4.07 -10.86
C VAL A 636 -14.21 -5.05 -12.03
N GLY A 637 -13.31 -4.90 -13.01
CA GLY A 637 -13.14 -5.83 -14.12
C GLY A 637 -12.60 -7.21 -13.70
N PRO A 638 -12.59 -8.20 -14.62
CA PRO A 638 -12.21 -9.57 -14.33
C PRO A 638 -10.84 -9.74 -13.65
N THR A 639 -9.82 -8.98 -14.06
CA THR A 639 -8.46 -9.15 -13.54
C THR A 639 -8.37 -8.70 -12.09
N PHE A 640 -8.84 -7.50 -11.77
CA PHE A 640 -8.86 -7.05 -10.36
C PHE A 640 -9.83 -7.84 -9.52
N ALA A 641 -10.98 -8.26 -10.06
CA ALA A 641 -11.89 -9.11 -9.32
C ALA A 641 -11.23 -10.45 -8.94
N CYS A 642 -10.39 -11.03 -9.81
CA CYS A 642 -9.59 -12.21 -9.53
C CYS A 642 -8.55 -11.95 -8.42
N LEU A 643 -7.76 -10.88 -8.53
CA LEU A 643 -6.70 -10.55 -7.56
C LEU A 643 -7.24 -10.19 -6.16
N ILE A 644 -8.33 -9.43 -6.09
CA ILE A 644 -9.01 -9.10 -4.83
C ILE A 644 -9.63 -10.36 -4.22
N THR A 645 -10.25 -11.22 -5.03
CA THR A 645 -10.80 -12.51 -4.57
C THR A 645 -9.70 -13.40 -3.96
N ASP A 646 -8.57 -13.55 -4.65
CA ASP A 646 -7.43 -14.34 -4.15
C ASP A 646 -6.97 -13.82 -2.78
N GLN A 647 -6.73 -12.52 -2.65
CA GLN A 647 -6.23 -11.96 -1.40
C GLN A 647 -7.22 -12.16 -0.25
N LEU A 648 -8.50 -11.86 -0.46
CA LEU A 648 -9.53 -12.00 0.58
C LEU A 648 -9.75 -13.46 0.99
N LEU A 649 -9.59 -14.41 0.07
CA LEU A 649 -9.64 -15.82 0.44
C LEU A 649 -8.46 -16.22 1.33
N ARG A 650 -7.26 -15.74 1.00
CA ARG A 650 -6.05 -16.03 1.78
C ARG A 650 -6.06 -15.38 3.16
N THR A 651 -6.56 -14.15 3.29
CA THR A 651 -6.69 -13.50 4.61
C THR A 651 -7.73 -14.17 5.51
N ARG A 652 -8.76 -14.82 4.93
CA ARG A 652 -9.71 -15.65 5.69
C ARG A 652 -9.16 -17.02 6.05
N GLN A 653 -8.66 -17.75 5.05
CA GLN A 653 -8.29 -19.16 5.20
C GLN A 653 -6.94 -19.35 5.88
N GLY A 654 -6.01 -18.41 5.72
CA GLY A 654 -4.67 -18.45 6.34
C GLY A 654 -4.63 -17.87 7.75
N ASP A 655 -5.74 -17.33 8.27
CA ASP A 655 -5.79 -16.70 9.59
C ASP A 655 -6.32 -17.65 10.66
N ARG A 656 -5.43 -18.13 11.55
CA ARG A 656 -5.77 -19.02 12.67
C ARG A 656 -6.79 -18.42 13.60
N PHE A 657 -6.84 -17.10 13.75
CA PHE A 657 -7.73 -16.43 14.70
C PHE A 657 -8.96 -15.81 14.01
N PHE A 658 -9.18 -16.07 12.72
CA PHE A 658 -10.34 -15.56 11.99
C PHE A 658 -11.62 -15.86 12.77
N TYR A 659 -12.55 -14.91 12.92
CA TYR A 659 -13.59 -14.97 13.95
C TYR A 659 -14.47 -16.22 13.90
N THR A 660 -14.67 -16.81 12.72
CA THR A 660 -15.46 -18.05 12.54
C THR A 660 -14.67 -19.34 12.75
N ASN A 661 -13.34 -19.27 12.93
CA ASN A 661 -12.51 -20.45 13.12
C ASN A 661 -12.72 -21.06 14.52
N GLN A 662 -13.25 -22.28 14.57
CA GLN A 662 -13.49 -23.02 15.82
C GLN A 662 -12.23 -23.70 16.37
N ASN A 663 -11.14 -23.74 15.59
CA ASN A 663 -9.87 -24.36 16.00
C ASN A 663 -8.84 -23.36 16.55
N GLN A 664 -9.23 -22.09 16.74
CA GLN A 664 -8.36 -21.10 17.37
C GLN A 664 -8.25 -21.36 18.89
N PRO A 665 -7.21 -20.86 19.59
CA PRO A 665 -7.04 -21.13 21.03
C PRO A 665 -8.23 -20.75 21.90
N LYS A 666 -8.92 -19.66 21.54
CA LYS A 666 -10.14 -19.19 22.19
C LYS A 666 -11.22 -18.96 21.13
N PRO A 667 -11.99 -19.98 20.73
CA PRO A 667 -13.04 -19.83 19.72
C PRO A 667 -14.22 -19.05 20.29
N PHE A 668 -14.92 -18.30 19.44
CA PHE A 668 -16.21 -17.73 19.82
C PHE A 668 -17.24 -18.84 19.92
N SER A 669 -18.06 -18.80 20.98
CA SER A 669 -19.17 -19.73 21.15
C SER A 669 -20.26 -19.49 20.11
N SER A 670 -21.16 -20.45 19.91
CA SER A 670 -22.27 -20.26 18.96
C SER A 670 -23.20 -19.11 19.34
N THR A 671 -23.34 -18.79 20.63
CA THR A 671 -24.12 -17.62 21.10
C THR A 671 -23.40 -16.32 20.76
N GLN A 672 -22.08 -16.25 20.99
CA GLN A 672 -21.26 -15.08 20.64
C GLN A 672 -21.27 -14.82 19.13
N LEU A 673 -21.12 -15.87 18.31
CA LEU A 673 -21.17 -15.75 16.84
C LEU A 673 -22.51 -15.22 16.34
N ARG A 674 -23.64 -15.66 16.90
CA ARG A 674 -24.97 -15.14 16.53
C ARG A 674 -25.14 -13.67 16.86
N GLU A 675 -24.43 -13.14 17.85
CA GLU A 675 -24.45 -11.72 18.17
C GLU A 675 -23.54 -10.92 17.23
N ILE A 676 -22.34 -11.44 16.90
CA ILE A 676 -21.45 -10.85 15.88
C ILE A 676 -22.15 -10.79 14.51
N GLU A 677 -22.96 -11.79 14.16
CA GLU A 677 -23.72 -11.84 12.90
C GLU A 677 -24.78 -10.74 12.74
N LYS A 678 -25.10 -10.00 13.80
CA LYS A 678 -26.03 -8.86 13.75
C LYS A 678 -25.32 -7.53 13.46
N VAL A 679 -23.99 -7.50 13.56
CA VAL A 679 -23.22 -6.26 13.48
C VAL A 679 -23.24 -5.74 12.05
N SER A 680 -23.51 -4.43 11.91
CA SER A 680 -23.46 -3.72 10.63
C SER A 680 -22.73 -2.40 10.81
N LEU A 681 -22.14 -1.86 9.74
CA LEU A 681 -21.52 -0.54 9.79
C LEU A 681 -22.52 0.58 10.13
N ALA A 682 -23.81 0.38 9.81
CA ALA A 682 -24.90 1.27 10.23
C ALA A 682 -25.00 1.34 11.76
N ARG A 683 -24.98 0.18 12.43
CA ARG A 683 -25.01 0.09 13.89
C ARG A 683 -23.80 0.78 14.52
N ILE A 684 -22.61 0.53 13.97
CA ILE A 684 -21.36 1.16 14.42
C ILE A 684 -21.45 2.70 14.32
N PHE A 685 -21.97 3.24 13.23
CA PHE A 685 -22.19 4.69 13.08
C PHE A 685 -23.22 5.24 14.06
N CYS A 686 -24.33 4.55 14.27
CA CYS A 686 -25.35 4.97 15.23
C CYS A 686 -24.84 4.94 16.69
N ASP A 687 -23.96 4.00 17.06
CA ASP A 687 -23.47 3.86 18.43
C ASP A 687 -22.31 4.79 18.79
N ASN A 688 -21.57 5.26 17.78
CA ASN A 688 -20.29 5.95 17.99
C ASN A 688 -20.21 7.34 17.37
N SER A 689 -21.29 7.84 16.76
CA SER A 689 -21.41 9.25 16.34
C SER A 689 -21.77 10.16 17.51
N ASP A 690 -21.70 11.48 17.33
CA ASP A 690 -22.04 12.42 18.40
C ASP A 690 -23.56 12.61 18.55
N SER A 691 -24.31 12.61 17.44
CA SER A 691 -25.72 13.04 17.41
C SER A 691 -26.54 12.48 16.24
N ILE A 692 -26.11 11.40 15.58
CA ILE A 692 -26.90 10.76 14.51
C ILE A 692 -28.04 9.95 15.13
N LYS A 693 -29.26 10.20 14.67
CA LYS A 693 -30.50 9.55 15.13
C LYS A 693 -31.10 8.64 14.06
N MET A 694 -30.85 8.93 12.80
CA MET A 694 -31.42 8.24 11.64
C MET A 694 -30.30 7.69 10.75
N MET A 695 -30.42 6.42 10.38
CA MET A 695 -29.51 5.74 9.48
C MET A 695 -30.26 4.68 8.68
N GLN A 696 -29.79 4.37 7.48
CA GLN A 696 -30.28 3.22 6.73
C GLN A 696 -29.63 1.91 7.20
N GLN A 697 -30.26 0.77 6.90
CA GLN A 697 -29.78 -0.54 7.33
C GLN A 697 -28.41 -0.90 6.73
N ASP A 698 -28.26 -0.69 5.42
CA ASP A 698 -27.02 -0.96 4.69
C ASP A 698 -26.41 0.37 4.25
N VAL A 699 -25.42 0.85 4.99
CA VAL A 699 -24.74 2.12 4.69
C VAL A 699 -23.95 2.10 3.40
N PHE A 700 -23.67 0.92 2.82
CA PHE A 700 -22.99 0.81 1.53
C PHE A 700 -23.93 1.05 0.34
N VAL A 701 -25.25 1.03 0.57
CA VAL A 701 -26.29 1.20 -0.45
C VAL A 701 -27.00 2.52 -0.23
N LYS A 702 -27.33 3.20 -1.33
CA LYS A 702 -28.05 4.48 -1.32
C LYS A 702 -29.42 4.32 -0.65
N ILE A 703 -29.86 5.41 -0.03
CA ILE A 703 -31.20 5.50 0.57
C ILE A 703 -32.24 5.25 -0.52
N SER A 704 -33.18 4.36 -0.25
CA SER A 704 -34.24 3.95 -1.17
C SER A 704 -35.40 3.36 -0.39
N ARG A 705 -36.52 3.04 -1.06
CA ARG A 705 -37.69 2.43 -0.39
C ARG A 705 -37.38 1.12 0.35
N SER A 706 -36.35 0.37 -0.06
CA SER A 706 -35.91 -0.87 0.57
C SER A 706 -34.73 -0.70 1.54
N ASN A 707 -34.21 0.52 1.68
CA ASN A 707 -33.09 0.88 2.54
C ASN A 707 -33.30 2.32 3.05
N ASP A 708 -34.46 2.54 3.65
CA ASP A 708 -34.90 3.87 4.08
C ASP A 708 -34.17 4.29 5.36
N LEU A 709 -34.20 5.59 5.66
CA LEU A 709 -33.71 6.08 6.95
C LEU A 709 -34.65 5.62 8.06
N VAL A 710 -34.09 4.95 9.06
CA VAL A 710 -34.82 4.48 10.25
C VAL A 710 -34.15 4.99 11.51
N ASP A 711 -34.92 5.04 12.60
CA ASP A 711 -34.39 5.42 13.91
C ASP A 711 -33.30 4.43 14.34
N CYS A 712 -32.14 4.94 14.73
CA CYS A 712 -31.01 4.19 15.25
C CYS A 712 -31.37 3.38 16.51
N ASN A 713 -32.50 3.62 17.18
CA ASN A 713 -32.99 2.83 18.30
C ASN A 713 -34.06 1.81 17.93
N SER A 714 -34.48 1.76 16.66
CA SER A 714 -35.41 0.73 16.18
C SER A 714 -34.72 -0.63 16.06
N ASP A 715 -35.50 -1.71 16.18
CA ASP A 715 -35.02 -3.09 16.02
C ASP A 715 -34.55 -3.43 14.59
N ILE A 716 -34.75 -2.49 13.65
CA ILE A 716 -34.34 -2.61 12.26
C ILE A 716 -32.81 -2.54 12.12
N ILE A 717 -32.13 -1.76 12.97
CA ILE A 717 -30.66 -1.70 13.05
C ILE A 717 -30.26 -2.36 14.38
N PRO A 718 -30.15 -3.71 14.40
CA PRO A 718 -30.02 -4.46 15.65
C PRO A 718 -28.73 -4.10 16.40
N ARG A 719 -28.81 -4.11 17.73
CA ARG A 719 -27.66 -4.00 18.63
C ARG A 719 -27.09 -5.39 18.90
N MET A 720 -25.77 -5.49 18.91
CA MET A 720 -25.08 -6.69 19.39
C MET A 720 -25.29 -6.81 20.91
N ASN A 721 -25.80 -7.95 21.38
CA ASN A 721 -25.92 -8.21 22.80
C ASN A 721 -24.61 -8.79 23.35
N LEU A 722 -23.99 -8.12 24.31
CA LEU A 722 -22.72 -8.54 24.91
C LEU A 722 -22.89 -9.55 26.06
N MET A 723 -24.11 -9.86 26.52
CA MET A 723 -24.35 -10.84 27.59
C MET A 723 -23.66 -12.21 27.38
N PRO A 724 -23.50 -12.75 26.16
CA PRO A 724 -22.74 -13.99 25.94
C PRO A 724 -21.24 -13.92 26.27
N TRP A 725 -20.70 -12.76 26.64
CA TRP A 725 -19.33 -12.57 27.14
C TRP A 725 -19.27 -12.41 28.67
N GLN A 726 -20.39 -12.53 29.37
CA GLN A 726 -20.39 -12.58 30.82
C GLN A 726 -19.69 -13.87 31.30
N ASP A 727 -18.70 -13.70 32.16
CA ASP A 727 -17.90 -14.74 32.80
C ASP A 727 -18.39 -14.87 34.25
N THR A 728 -19.03 -16.00 34.57
CA THR A 728 -19.71 -16.23 35.85
C THR A 728 -18.87 -17.06 36.81
#